data_AF-A0A926HQ76-F1
#
_entry.id   AF-A0A926HQ76-F1
#
_cell.length_a   1.000
_cell.length_b   1.000
_cell.length_c   1.000
_cell.angle_alpha   90.00
_cell.angle_beta   90.00
_cell.angle_gamma   90.00
#
_symmetry.space_group_name_H-M   'P 1'
#
loop_
_entity.id
_entity.type
_entity.pdbx_description
1 polymer ?
#
loop_
_entity_poly.entity_id
_entity_poly.type
_entity_poly.pdbx_seq_one_letter_code
_entity_poly.pdbx_strand_id
1 'polypeptide(L)'
;MTVLERLTKERLYFDGAMGTELQRLGLSRRIPESLNLEQPALVERIHLHYLESGAHIVTSNTFGANRYKLEPAGLRPEAVILAGVGAARRAIAKHGSGYVAVSLGPTGKMMEPLGELSLEDAYETYRQMAAAADEAAADLILFETFSDLTELKAAVLAAKENSRLPIFTTLTFDEQGTLLTGGSIEAAVSMLEGLGVSAIGFNCGLGPHQVEKLMPRMLQAASVPVIANPNAGLPQLVNGETRYDVGPGEFAKAMSRMAAMGVSILGGCCGTTPEYISEMTGAVKNIPFAAPRPKPYAFVSSAIKAVPLGPVPVIIGERINPTGKKRFKQALREGSLDYLLSEGLAEQAAGAHILDVNVGLPEIDEEAMMAAAIQTLQHGLRTPLQIDSSDPAVLERAARIYSGKPLINSVNGKAESMEAVFPIIQRYGGAVIGLTLDETGIPGTPEGRLAIARRIVERAERHGIAPKDILIDPLTLTISSNQKEALTTLESLALIKRELGVGTVLGVSNISFGLPNRESINAAFLTMALQQGLTAAIINPLSPAMMGAYYGALALTNQDPDCRSYIGFAAPAAEKPAAAKDTLYDIVLQGRKERAADLARELLAVKAPLDVVQQDIMPALDEVGRQYEAGKLFLPELLTSAETVQQAFTVIKAKLEESGQGGEGKGPIVLATVEGDIHDIGKNIVKVVLQNYGYEVIDLGKDVSAARVVEAARDSQAPLVGLSALMTTTTPSMEKTITALQAAHLPCKVVVGGAVLTETFARQMGADFYARDAMAAVRAAKEVIG
;
A
#
# COMPACT_ATOMS: atom_id res chain seq x y z
N MET A 1 7.84 -25.63 -22.27
CA MET A 1 8.53 -24.45 -21.72
C MET A 1 7.56 -23.77 -20.78
N THR A 2 7.97 -23.54 -19.53
CA THR A 2 7.13 -22.83 -18.56
C THR A 2 6.96 -21.37 -18.97
N VAL A 3 5.94 -20.69 -18.42
CA VAL A 3 5.73 -19.26 -18.68
C VAL A 3 6.95 -18.41 -18.26
N LEU A 4 7.59 -18.74 -17.13
CA LEU A 4 8.79 -18.04 -16.65
C LEU A 4 9.99 -18.23 -17.58
N GLU A 5 10.25 -19.46 -18.04
CA GLU A 5 11.33 -19.75 -18.98
C GLU A 5 11.17 -18.95 -20.28
N ARG A 6 9.93 -18.83 -20.77
CA ARG A 6 9.60 -18.09 -21.99
C ARG A 6 9.79 -16.59 -21.80
N LEU A 7 9.37 -16.06 -20.65
CA LEU A 7 9.46 -14.65 -20.29
C LEU A 7 10.91 -14.12 -20.20
N THR A 8 11.90 -15.00 -20.01
CA THR A 8 13.32 -14.63 -20.08
C THR A 8 13.86 -14.46 -21.50
N LYS A 9 13.13 -14.97 -22.50
CA LYS A 9 13.59 -15.08 -23.90
C LYS A 9 12.84 -14.14 -24.83
N GLU A 10 11.57 -13.87 -24.55
CA GLU A 10 10.73 -13.03 -25.39
C GLU A 10 9.63 -12.32 -24.61
N ARG A 11 9.04 -11.31 -25.26
CA ARG A 11 7.90 -10.56 -24.76
C ARG A 11 6.64 -11.43 -24.83
N LEU A 12 5.84 -11.43 -23.76
CA LEU A 12 4.56 -12.14 -23.71
C LEU A 12 3.39 -11.17 -23.84
N TYR A 13 2.22 -11.71 -24.21
CA TYR A 13 1.01 -10.92 -24.42
C TYR A 13 -0.14 -11.50 -23.61
N PHE A 14 -0.76 -10.68 -22.78
CA PHE A 14 -2.04 -11.00 -22.15
C PHE A 14 -3.20 -10.77 -23.14
N ASP A 15 -4.36 -11.32 -22.81
CA ASP A 15 -5.63 -11.04 -23.47
C ASP A 15 -6.18 -9.65 -23.12
N GLY A 16 -7.42 -9.39 -23.54
CA GLY A 16 -8.19 -8.18 -23.23
C GLY A 16 -9.32 -8.44 -22.22
N ALA A 17 -10.35 -7.60 -22.21
CA ALA A 17 -11.41 -7.69 -21.20
C ALA A 17 -12.45 -8.78 -21.48
N MET A 18 -12.57 -9.74 -20.56
CA MET A 18 -13.71 -10.68 -20.49
C MET A 18 -15.03 -9.93 -20.26
N GLY A 19 -15.07 -9.02 -19.29
CA GLY A 19 -16.29 -8.26 -18.95
C GLY A 19 -16.84 -7.44 -20.12
N THR A 20 -15.98 -6.81 -20.91
CA THR A 20 -16.37 -6.04 -22.10
C THR A 20 -16.97 -6.94 -23.18
N GLU A 21 -16.39 -8.12 -23.43
CA GLU A 21 -16.95 -9.06 -24.40
C GLU A 21 -18.32 -9.61 -23.93
N LEU A 22 -18.49 -9.87 -22.63
CA LEU A 22 -19.79 -10.26 -22.07
C LEU A 22 -20.83 -9.15 -22.19
N GLN A 23 -20.45 -7.89 -21.98
CA GLN A 23 -21.33 -6.73 -22.19
C GLN A 23 -21.80 -6.64 -23.65
N ARG A 24 -20.91 -6.82 -24.63
CA ARG A 24 -21.25 -6.82 -26.08
C ARG A 24 -22.24 -7.92 -26.46
N LEU A 25 -22.25 -9.01 -25.70
CA LEU A 25 -23.18 -10.12 -25.87
C LEU A 25 -24.49 -9.94 -25.09
N GLY A 26 -24.70 -8.78 -24.46
CA GLY A 26 -25.91 -8.47 -23.70
C GLY A 26 -25.98 -9.12 -22.31
N LEU A 27 -24.86 -9.59 -21.75
CA LEU A 27 -24.78 -10.30 -20.48
C LEU A 27 -24.30 -9.42 -19.31
N SER A 28 -24.39 -8.10 -19.45
CA SER A 28 -23.86 -7.12 -18.48
C SER A 28 -24.45 -7.18 -17.07
N ARG A 29 -25.64 -7.79 -16.90
CA ARG A 29 -26.37 -7.86 -15.62
C ARG A 29 -26.13 -9.13 -14.81
N ARG A 30 -25.21 -10.00 -15.24
CA ARG A 30 -24.89 -11.27 -14.57
C ARG A 30 -23.59 -11.11 -13.77
N ILE A 31 -23.42 -11.94 -12.75
CA ILE A 31 -22.10 -12.17 -12.15
C ILE A 31 -21.26 -12.87 -13.23
N PRO A 32 -20.21 -12.24 -13.78
CA PRO A 32 -19.47 -12.80 -14.92
C PRO A 32 -19.00 -14.23 -14.66
N GLU A 33 -18.53 -14.50 -13.44
CA GLU A 33 -17.94 -15.78 -13.05
C GLU A 33 -18.97 -16.92 -13.02
N SER A 34 -20.27 -16.63 -12.86
CA SER A 34 -21.33 -17.67 -12.88
C SER A 34 -21.46 -18.34 -14.26
N LEU A 35 -21.08 -17.62 -15.33
CA LEU A 35 -21.09 -18.14 -16.69
C LEU A 35 -20.11 -19.30 -16.90
N ASN A 36 -19.13 -19.49 -16.02
CA ASN A 36 -18.26 -20.65 -16.06
C ASN A 36 -19.04 -21.96 -15.88
N LEU A 37 -20.11 -21.93 -15.06
CA LEU A 37 -20.95 -23.07 -14.77
C LEU A 37 -22.15 -23.14 -15.73
N GLU A 38 -22.76 -21.99 -16.00
CA GLU A 38 -24.00 -21.91 -16.79
C GLU A 38 -23.75 -22.00 -18.30
N GLN A 39 -22.69 -21.36 -18.79
CA GLN A 39 -22.38 -21.23 -20.23
C GLN A 39 -20.89 -21.43 -20.54
N PRO A 40 -20.26 -22.54 -20.13
CA PRO A 40 -18.82 -22.76 -20.28
C PRO A 40 -18.30 -22.68 -21.72
N ALA A 41 -19.11 -23.06 -22.70
CA ALA A 41 -18.76 -22.98 -24.12
C ALA A 41 -18.69 -21.54 -24.65
N LEU A 42 -19.44 -20.60 -24.03
CA LEU A 42 -19.36 -19.18 -24.33
C LEU A 42 -18.02 -18.61 -23.89
N VAL A 43 -17.66 -18.86 -22.62
CA VAL A 43 -16.40 -18.41 -22.01
C VAL A 43 -15.20 -18.97 -22.78
N GLU A 44 -15.24 -20.27 -23.12
CA GLU A 44 -14.23 -20.92 -23.95
C GLU A 44 -14.05 -20.24 -25.31
N ARG A 45 -15.14 -19.84 -25.98
CA ARG A 45 -15.08 -19.15 -27.27
C ARG A 45 -14.42 -17.77 -27.16
N ILE A 46 -14.69 -17.03 -26.09
CA ILE A 46 -14.06 -15.72 -25.85
C ILE A 46 -12.54 -15.90 -25.68
N HIS A 47 -12.11 -16.88 -24.87
CA HIS A 47 -10.68 -17.19 -24.73
C HIS A 47 -10.03 -17.58 -26.06
N LEU A 48 -10.72 -18.40 -26.87
CA LEU A 48 -10.22 -18.80 -28.19
C LEU A 48 -10.00 -17.59 -29.11
N HIS A 49 -10.94 -16.64 -29.15
CA HIS A 49 -10.78 -15.44 -29.97
C HIS A 49 -9.56 -14.58 -29.55
N TYR A 50 -9.29 -14.48 -28.25
CA TYR A 50 -8.09 -13.76 -27.78
C TYR A 50 -6.79 -14.48 -28.14
N LEU A 51 -6.75 -15.81 -28.02
CA LEU A 51 -5.61 -16.62 -28.46
C LEU A 51 -5.36 -16.44 -29.97
N GLU A 52 -6.41 -16.52 -30.78
CA GLU A 52 -6.35 -16.30 -32.24
C GLU A 52 -5.91 -14.87 -32.61
N SER A 53 -6.12 -13.92 -31.70
CA SER A 53 -5.71 -12.51 -31.85
C SER A 53 -4.28 -12.24 -31.37
N GLY A 54 -3.54 -13.27 -30.97
CA GLY A 54 -2.12 -13.18 -30.61
C GLY A 54 -1.82 -13.15 -29.10
N ALA A 55 -2.82 -13.34 -28.24
CA ALA A 55 -2.57 -13.51 -26.81
C ALA A 55 -1.78 -14.79 -26.55
N HIS A 56 -0.79 -14.72 -25.66
CA HIS A 56 -0.03 -15.88 -25.17
C HIS A 56 -0.60 -16.40 -23.86
N ILE A 57 -1.16 -15.52 -23.04
CA ILE A 57 -1.70 -15.82 -21.72
C ILE A 57 -3.14 -15.32 -21.70
N VAL A 58 -4.08 -16.22 -21.43
CA VAL A 58 -5.49 -15.86 -21.20
C VAL A 58 -5.76 -15.81 -19.71
N THR A 59 -6.51 -14.79 -19.28
CA THR A 59 -6.96 -14.63 -17.90
C THR A 59 -8.27 -15.39 -17.71
N SER A 60 -8.36 -16.33 -16.77
CA SER A 60 -9.61 -17.07 -16.55
C SER A 60 -10.71 -16.13 -16.07
N ASN A 61 -11.97 -16.46 -16.39
CA ASN A 61 -13.13 -15.68 -15.95
C ASN A 61 -13.43 -15.89 -14.44
N THR A 62 -12.51 -15.48 -13.57
CA THR A 62 -12.51 -15.79 -12.13
C THR A 62 -12.16 -14.58 -11.25
N PHE A 63 -12.09 -13.38 -11.83
CA PHE A 63 -11.66 -12.16 -11.13
C PHE A 63 -12.33 -11.99 -9.75
N GLY A 64 -13.65 -12.07 -9.69
CA GLY A 64 -14.41 -11.96 -8.44
C GLY A 64 -14.69 -13.29 -7.75
N ALA A 65 -13.95 -14.37 -8.05
CA ALA A 65 -14.24 -15.71 -7.51
C ALA A 65 -13.78 -15.89 -6.05
N ASN A 66 -14.24 -15.03 -5.16
CA ASN A 66 -13.98 -15.08 -3.71
C ASN A 66 -15.29 -15.30 -2.92
N ARG A 67 -15.15 -15.76 -1.67
CA ARG A 67 -16.29 -16.09 -0.80
C ARG A 67 -17.28 -14.94 -0.60
N TYR A 68 -16.77 -13.71 -0.46
CA TYR A 68 -17.60 -12.52 -0.20
C TYR A 68 -18.48 -12.12 -1.38
N LYS A 69 -18.10 -12.45 -2.62
CA LYS A 69 -18.91 -12.21 -3.83
C LYS A 69 -19.81 -13.38 -4.17
N LEU A 70 -19.29 -14.61 -4.11
CA LEU A 70 -19.96 -15.77 -4.69
C LEU A 70 -20.92 -16.48 -3.74
N GLU A 71 -20.60 -16.60 -2.46
CA GLU A 71 -21.45 -17.31 -1.51
C GLU A 71 -22.83 -16.65 -1.32
N PRO A 72 -22.96 -15.31 -1.27
CA PRO A 72 -24.27 -14.66 -1.24
C PRO A 72 -25.14 -14.98 -2.46
N ALA A 73 -24.52 -15.30 -3.60
CA ALA A 73 -25.19 -15.71 -4.82
C ALA A 73 -25.43 -17.24 -4.89
N GLY A 74 -25.12 -17.99 -3.84
CA GLY A 74 -25.25 -19.46 -3.79
C GLY A 74 -24.19 -20.20 -4.60
N LEU A 75 -23.08 -19.55 -4.96
CA LEU A 75 -22.00 -20.11 -5.77
C LEU A 75 -20.79 -20.44 -4.88
N ARG A 76 -20.13 -21.55 -5.15
CA ARG A 76 -18.90 -21.96 -4.44
C ARG A 76 -17.66 -21.46 -5.19
N PRO A 77 -16.76 -20.66 -4.57
CA PRO A 77 -15.56 -20.14 -5.22
C PRO A 77 -14.71 -21.17 -5.95
N GLU A 78 -14.44 -22.30 -5.31
CA GLU A 78 -13.59 -23.35 -5.88
C GLU A 78 -14.20 -23.91 -7.16
N ALA A 79 -15.49 -24.25 -7.13
CA ALA A 79 -16.19 -24.79 -8.30
C ALA A 79 -16.17 -23.81 -9.49
N VAL A 80 -16.31 -22.52 -9.21
CA VAL A 80 -16.25 -21.45 -10.22
C VAL A 80 -14.84 -21.30 -10.79
N ILE A 81 -13.80 -21.38 -9.94
CA ILE A 81 -12.39 -21.34 -10.34
C ILE A 81 -12.04 -22.53 -11.24
N LEU A 82 -12.35 -23.76 -10.81
CA LEU A 82 -12.11 -24.97 -11.60
C LEU A 82 -12.79 -24.89 -12.97
N ALA A 83 -14.05 -24.45 -13.02
CA ALA A 83 -14.80 -24.34 -14.27
C ALA A 83 -14.23 -23.25 -15.19
N GLY A 84 -13.83 -22.10 -14.64
CA GLY A 84 -13.26 -20.98 -15.40
C GLY A 84 -11.90 -21.32 -16.01
N VAL A 85 -10.98 -21.87 -15.22
CA VAL A 85 -9.68 -22.35 -15.71
C VAL A 85 -9.88 -23.50 -16.71
N GLY A 86 -10.83 -24.40 -16.46
CA GLY A 86 -11.18 -25.48 -17.38
C GLY A 86 -11.66 -24.98 -18.76
N ALA A 87 -12.43 -23.88 -18.80
CA ALA A 87 -12.83 -23.24 -20.06
C ALA A 87 -11.64 -22.66 -20.84
N ALA A 88 -10.73 -21.97 -20.16
CA ALA A 88 -9.50 -21.46 -20.76
C ALA A 88 -8.60 -22.61 -21.27
N ARG A 89 -8.47 -23.71 -20.51
CA ARG A 89 -7.70 -24.90 -20.94
C ARG A 89 -8.27 -25.55 -22.19
N ARG A 90 -9.60 -25.65 -22.32
CA ARG A 90 -10.23 -26.17 -23.56
C ARG A 90 -9.97 -25.26 -24.76
N ALA A 91 -10.00 -23.94 -24.57
CA ALA A 91 -9.65 -22.99 -25.62
C ALA A 91 -8.19 -23.15 -26.08
N ILE A 92 -7.25 -23.28 -25.14
CA ILE A 92 -5.84 -23.54 -25.45
C ILE A 92 -5.66 -24.88 -26.17
N ALA A 93 -6.37 -25.93 -25.76
CA ALA A 93 -6.30 -27.23 -26.43
C ALA A 93 -6.79 -27.15 -27.89
N LYS A 94 -7.78 -26.30 -28.19
CA LYS A 94 -8.26 -26.04 -29.55
C LYS A 94 -7.29 -25.19 -30.38
N HIS A 95 -6.67 -24.17 -29.76
CA HIS A 95 -5.70 -23.31 -30.41
C HIS A 95 -4.34 -24.01 -30.64
N GLY A 96 -3.95 -24.91 -29.74
CA GLY A 96 -2.70 -25.67 -29.78
C GLY A 96 -1.53 -25.03 -29.00
N SER A 97 -1.67 -23.80 -28.50
CA SER A 97 -0.67 -23.16 -27.63
C SER A 97 -1.28 -22.07 -26.76
N GLY A 98 -0.68 -21.78 -25.61
CA GLY A 98 -1.09 -20.72 -24.70
C GLY A 98 -0.92 -21.11 -23.24
N TYR A 99 -1.10 -20.13 -22.35
CA TYR A 99 -1.07 -20.32 -20.91
C TYR A 99 -2.36 -19.80 -20.26
N VAL A 100 -2.77 -20.39 -19.14
CA VAL A 100 -3.89 -19.89 -18.32
C VAL A 100 -3.34 -19.22 -17.08
N ALA A 101 -3.63 -17.93 -16.93
CA ALA A 101 -3.53 -17.23 -15.66
C ALA A 101 -4.86 -17.37 -14.91
N VAL A 102 -4.84 -17.92 -13.70
CA VAL A 102 -6.01 -17.77 -12.84
C VAL A 102 -6.11 -16.32 -12.40
N SER A 103 -7.15 -15.61 -12.82
CA SER A 103 -7.35 -14.20 -12.45
C SER A 103 -8.07 -14.12 -11.12
N LEU A 104 -7.43 -13.53 -10.11
CA LEU A 104 -7.96 -13.36 -8.77
C LEU A 104 -7.87 -11.87 -8.39
N GLY A 105 -9.02 -11.23 -8.19
CA GLY A 105 -9.13 -9.82 -7.81
C GLY A 105 -9.14 -9.60 -6.30
N PRO A 106 -9.21 -8.33 -5.85
CA PRO A 106 -9.47 -7.98 -4.46
C PRO A 106 -10.82 -8.54 -3.99
N THR A 107 -10.94 -8.79 -2.69
CA THR A 107 -12.18 -9.27 -2.05
C THR A 107 -13.33 -8.27 -2.15
N GLY A 108 -13.01 -6.98 -2.34
CA GLY A 108 -13.96 -5.87 -2.30
C GLY A 108 -14.28 -5.40 -0.88
N LYS A 109 -13.59 -5.92 0.14
CA LYS A 109 -13.69 -5.46 1.53
C LYS A 109 -12.49 -4.57 1.88
N MET A 110 -12.69 -3.59 2.78
CA MET A 110 -11.57 -2.83 3.34
C MET A 110 -10.89 -3.64 4.45
N MET A 111 -9.56 -3.64 4.44
CA MET A 111 -8.74 -4.24 5.49
C MET A 111 -8.90 -3.50 6.82
N GLU A 112 -8.85 -4.23 7.93
CA GLU A 112 -8.70 -3.63 9.25
C GLU A 112 -7.44 -2.74 9.32
N PRO A 113 -7.48 -1.63 10.08
CA PRO A 113 -8.60 -1.13 10.89
C PRO A 113 -9.60 -0.28 10.08
N LEU A 114 -9.37 -0.06 8.78
CA LEU A 114 -10.22 0.81 7.95
C LEU A 114 -11.54 0.16 7.57
N GLY A 115 -11.61 -1.17 7.62
CA GLY A 115 -12.80 -1.97 7.41
C GLY A 115 -12.85 -3.20 8.30
N GLU A 116 -13.57 -4.22 7.84
CA GLU A 116 -13.91 -5.43 8.61
C GLU A 116 -13.08 -6.67 8.22
N LEU A 117 -12.23 -6.57 7.19
CA LEU A 117 -11.45 -7.71 6.71
C LEU A 117 -10.15 -7.82 7.50
N SER A 118 -10.07 -8.82 8.39
CA SER A 118 -8.83 -9.14 9.08
C SER A 118 -7.78 -9.72 8.13
N LEU A 119 -6.50 -9.60 8.49
CA LEU A 119 -5.39 -10.17 7.71
C LEU A 119 -5.55 -11.70 7.54
N GLU A 120 -5.98 -12.39 8.60
CA GLU A 120 -6.14 -13.85 8.59
C GLU A 120 -7.37 -14.28 7.76
N ASP A 121 -8.45 -13.49 7.76
CA ASP A 121 -9.60 -13.73 6.89
C ASP A 121 -9.29 -13.50 5.41
N ALA A 122 -8.51 -12.46 5.10
CA ALA A 122 -7.99 -12.24 3.76
C ALA A 122 -7.12 -13.43 3.33
N TYR A 123 -6.17 -13.81 4.18
CA TYR A 123 -5.28 -14.95 3.94
C TYR A 123 -6.08 -16.24 3.67
N GLU A 124 -7.04 -16.59 4.52
CA GLU A 124 -7.82 -17.83 4.38
C GLU A 124 -8.67 -17.82 3.08
N THR A 125 -9.22 -16.66 2.71
CA THR A 125 -9.94 -16.49 1.45
C THR A 125 -9.02 -16.80 0.26
N TYR A 126 -7.84 -16.19 0.21
CA TYR A 126 -6.89 -16.41 -0.88
C TYR A 126 -6.24 -17.78 -0.85
N ARG A 127 -6.11 -18.40 0.33
CA ARG A 127 -5.62 -19.77 0.51
C ARG A 127 -6.49 -20.76 -0.24
N GLN A 128 -7.80 -20.64 -0.08
CA GLN A 128 -8.80 -21.47 -0.77
C GLN A 128 -8.73 -21.26 -2.28
N MET A 129 -8.65 -20.01 -2.72
CA MET A 129 -8.55 -19.66 -4.15
C MET A 129 -7.26 -20.18 -4.80
N ALA A 130 -6.12 -20.07 -4.09
CA ALA A 130 -4.82 -20.57 -4.56
C ALA A 130 -4.78 -22.10 -4.64
N ALA A 131 -5.37 -22.81 -3.67
CA ALA A 131 -5.48 -24.27 -3.72
C ALA A 131 -6.35 -24.72 -4.92
N ALA A 132 -7.47 -24.03 -5.17
CA ALA A 132 -8.33 -24.30 -6.33
C ALA A 132 -7.62 -24.03 -7.67
N ALA A 133 -6.70 -23.05 -7.71
CA ALA A 133 -5.89 -22.78 -8.90
C ALA A 133 -4.95 -23.92 -9.27
N ASP A 134 -4.29 -24.52 -8.27
CA ASP A 134 -3.43 -25.70 -8.45
C ASP A 134 -4.24 -26.91 -8.92
N GLU A 135 -5.39 -27.16 -8.29
CA GLU A 135 -6.30 -28.26 -8.66
C GLU A 135 -6.80 -28.11 -10.09
N ALA A 136 -7.14 -26.89 -10.51
CA ALA A 136 -7.59 -26.59 -11.86
C ALA A 136 -6.48 -26.65 -12.92
N ALA A 137 -5.23 -26.89 -12.49
CA ALA A 137 -4.04 -26.89 -13.32
C ALA A 137 -3.89 -25.57 -14.10
N ALA A 138 -3.92 -24.42 -13.43
CA ALA A 138 -3.49 -23.15 -14.03
C ALA A 138 -1.97 -23.15 -14.31
N ASP A 139 -1.47 -22.21 -15.12
CA ASP A 139 -0.02 -22.05 -15.36
C ASP A 139 0.61 -20.98 -14.45
N LEU A 140 -0.19 -20.03 -13.97
CA LEU A 140 0.22 -18.97 -13.05
C LEU A 140 -1.00 -18.41 -12.29
N ILE A 141 -0.75 -17.78 -11.15
CA ILE A 141 -1.73 -16.98 -10.42
C ILE A 141 -1.52 -15.51 -10.78
N LEU A 142 -2.58 -14.84 -11.23
CA LEU A 142 -2.59 -13.39 -11.45
C LEU A 142 -3.46 -12.73 -10.39
N PHE A 143 -2.82 -12.03 -9.45
CA PHE A 143 -3.52 -11.10 -8.57
C PHE A 143 -3.64 -9.75 -9.28
N GLU A 144 -4.84 -9.38 -9.73
CA GLU A 144 -5.02 -8.16 -10.53
C GLU A 144 -5.95 -7.13 -9.90
N THR A 145 -5.73 -5.86 -10.23
CA THR A 145 -6.54 -4.71 -9.79
C THR A 145 -6.49 -4.46 -8.28
N PHE A 146 -5.38 -4.79 -7.61
CA PHE A 146 -5.24 -4.48 -6.19
C PHE A 146 -4.93 -2.99 -5.96
N SER A 147 -5.51 -2.43 -4.91
CA SER A 147 -5.33 -1.04 -4.46
C SER A 147 -4.94 -0.92 -2.98
N ASP A 148 -4.76 -2.06 -2.30
CA ASP A 148 -4.30 -2.18 -0.92
C ASP A 148 -3.15 -3.21 -0.86
N LEU A 149 -1.98 -2.77 -0.38
CA LEU A 149 -0.81 -3.63 -0.25
C LEU A 149 -0.94 -4.65 0.89
N THR A 150 -1.76 -4.38 1.90
CA THR A 150 -1.99 -5.30 3.01
C THR A 150 -2.79 -6.52 2.55
N GLU A 151 -3.88 -6.28 1.81
CA GLU A 151 -4.67 -7.35 1.20
C GLU A 151 -3.82 -8.15 0.19
N LEU A 152 -3.06 -7.45 -0.67
CA LEU A 152 -2.20 -8.11 -1.64
C LEU A 152 -1.08 -8.93 -0.98
N LYS A 153 -0.51 -8.46 0.14
CA LYS A 153 0.46 -9.24 0.92
C LYS A 153 -0.18 -10.52 1.45
N ALA A 154 -1.38 -10.44 2.02
CA ALA A 154 -2.11 -11.63 2.48
C ALA A 154 -2.34 -12.63 1.33
N ALA A 155 -2.74 -12.12 0.16
CA ALA A 155 -2.97 -12.93 -1.04
C ALA A 155 -1.70 -13.64 -1.53
N VAL A 156 -0.58 -12.91 -1.61
CA VAL A 156 0.72 -13.46 -2.03
C VAL A 156 1.25 -14.48 -1.04
N LEU A 157 1.15 -14.23 0.27
CA LEU A 157 1.54 -15.19 1.30
C LEU A 157 0.69 -16.46 1.21
N ALA A 158 -0.63 -16.32 1.11
CA ALA A 158 -1.53 -17.46 0.97
C ALA A 158 -1.20 -18.32 -0.26
N ALA A 159 -0.93 -17.68 -1.40
CA ALA A 159 -0.52 -18.39 -2.61
C ALA A 159 0.84 -19.07 -2.46
N LYS A 160 1.88 -18.39 -1.97
CA LYS A 160 3.22 -18.98 -1.80
C LYS A 160 3.24 -20.17 -0.86
N GLU A 161 2.40 -20.15 0.17
CA GLU A 161 2.35 -21.21 1.18
C GLU A 161 1.51 -22.42 0.74
N ASN A 162 0.65 -22.26 -0.27
CA ASN A 162 -0.34 -23.27 -0.64
C ASN A 162 -0.36 -23.63 -2.14
N SER A 163 0.50 -23.03 -2.95
CA SER A 163 0.64 -23.28 -4.38
C SER A 163 2.11 -23.20 -4.81
N ARG A 164 2.44 -23.90 -5.90
CA ARG A 164 3.75 -23.81 -6.57
C ARG A 164 3.74 -22.94 -7.83
N LEU A 165 2.59 -22.37 -8.18
CA LEU A 165 2.44 -21.57 -9.38
C LEU A 165 3.21 -20.25 -9.23
N PRO A 166 3.82 -19.76 -10.32
CA PRO A 166 4.36 -18.40 -10.32
C PRO A 166 3.25 -17.39 -10.10
N ILE A 167 3.56 -16.36 -9.32
CA ILE A 167 2.62 -15.28 -8.99
C ILE A 167 2.99 -14.06 -9.82
N PHE A 168 2.03 -13.57 -10.60
CA PHE A 168 2.06 -12.27 -11.26
C PHE A 168 1.09 -11.34 -10.55
N THR A 169 1.42 -10.06 -10.46
CA THR A 169 0.57 -9.08 -9.80
C THR A 169 0.42 -7.82 -10.64
N THR A 170 -0.79 -7.29 -10.72
CA THR A 170 -1.04 -5.97 -11.27
C THR A 170 -1.85 -5.12 -10.30
N LEU A 171 -1.50 -3.84 -10.23
CA LEU A 171 -2.13 -2.88 -9.32
C LEU A 171 -2.77 -1.75 -10.11
N THR A 172 -3.78 -1.13 -9.49
CA THR A 172 -4.46 0.05 -10.02
C THR A 172 -3.99 1.30 -9.27
N PHE A 173 -3.35 2.22 -10.00
CA PHE A 173 -2.86 3.48 -9.47
C PHE A 173 -3.67 4.66 -10.02
N ASP A 174 -3.68 5.78 -9.31
CA ASP A 174 -4.12 7.07 -9.83
C ASP A 174 -3.10 7.67 -10.83
N GLU A 175 -3.42 8.84 -11.40
CA GLU A 175 -2.55 9.54 -12.35
C GLU A 175 -1.20 9.99 -11.75
N GLN A 176 -1.07 9.99 -10.42
CA GLN A 176 0.14 10.34 -9.69
C GLN A 176 0.99 9.10 -9.37
N GLY A 177 0.50 7.89 -9.67
CA GLY A 177 1.18 6.63 -9.34
C GLY A 177 1.01 6.25 -7.87
N THR A 178 -0.17 6.51 -7.31
CA THR A 178 -0.54 6.20 -5.92
C THR A 178 -1.71 5.23 -5.87
N LEU A 179 -1.65 4.24 -4.99
CA LEU A 179 -2.76 3.34 -4.68
C LEU A 179 -3.82 4.05 -3.82
N LEU A 180 -5.02 3.48 -3.75
CA LEU A 180 -6.12 4.00 -2.91
C LEU A 180 -5.71 4.22 -1.45
N THR A 181 -4.85 3.35 -0.92
CA THR A 181 -4.33 3.38 0.45
C THR A 181 -3.09 4.27 0.63
N GLY A 182 -2.63 4.96 -0.43
CA GLY A 182 -1.46 5.84 -0.40
C GLY A 182 -0.15 5.21 -0.87
N GLY A 183 -0.15 3.92 -1.20
CA GLY A 183 1.03 3.20 -1.68
C GLY A 183 1.61 3.76 -2.98
N SER A 184 2.88 4.12 -2.95
CA SER A 184 3.63 4.48 -4.16
C SER A 184 3.98 3.25 -5.02
N ILE A 185 4.24 3.47 -6.31
CA ILE A 185 4.78 2.44 -7.23
C ILE A 185 6.00 1.75 -6.62
N GLU A 186 6.92 2.52 -6.05
CA GLU A 186 8.16 2.03 -5.46
C GLU A 186 7.89 1.17 -4.21
N ALA A 187 6.90 1.52 -3.38
CA ALA A 187 6.48 0.72 -2.23
C ALA A 187 5.87 -0.63 -2.65
N ALA A 188 5.02 -0.63 -3.68
CA ALA A 188 4.45 -1.84 -4.24
C ALA A 188 5.55 -2.77 -4.78
N VAL A 189 6.46 -2.24 -5.61
CA VAL A 189 7.59 -3.01 -6.16
C VAL A 189 8.46 -3.57 -5.05
N SER A 190 8.82 -2.75 -4.05
CA SER A 190 9.65 -3.15 -2.92
C SER A 190 9.09 -4.37 -2.19
N MET A 191 7.80 -4.31 -1.81
CA MET A 191 7.14 -5.39 -1.09
C MET A 191 7.00 -6.66 -1.95
N LEU A 192 6.54 -6.51 -3.19
CA LEU A 192 6.22 -7.65 -4.06
C LEU A 192 7.48 -8.37 -4.55
N GLU A 193 8.53 -7.62 -4.90
CA GLU A 193 9.83 -8.19 -5.24
C GLU A 193 10.44 -8.89 -4.02
N GLY A 194 10.34 -8.30 -2.82
CA GLY A 194 10.75 -8.96 -1.58
C GLY A 194 10.02 -10.28 -1.35
N LEU A 195 8.71 -10.31 -1.60
CA LEU A 195 7.91 -11.53 -1.49
C LEU A 195 8.20 -12.54 -2.62
N GLY A 196 9.02 -12.23 -3.62
CA GLY A 196 9.37 -13.15 -4.70
C GLY A 196 8.29 -13.29 -5.79
N VAL A 197 7.47 -12.26 -5.97
CA VAL A 197 6.54 -12.15 -7.11
C VAL A 197 7.34 -12.14 -8.42
N SER A 198 6.87 -12.87 -9.43
CA SER A 198 7.61 -13.11 -10.68
C SER A 198 7.40 -12.03 -11.74
N ALA A 199 6.32 -11.25 -11.68
CA ALA A 199 6.08 -10.10 -12.55
C ALA A 199 5.11 -9.11 -11.89
N ILE A 200 5.35 -7.80 -12.06
CA ILE A 200 4.59 -6.73 -11.42
C ILE A 200 4.17 -5.70 -12.47
N GLY A 201 2.99 -5.09 -12.34
CA GLY A 201 2.66 -4.00 -13.26
C GLY A 201 1.34 -3.30 -13.02
N PHE A 202 0.85 -2.69 -14.09
CA PHE A 202 -0.37 -1.89 -14.09
C PHE A 202 -1.52 -2.63 -14.77
N ASN A 203 -2.71 -2.53 -14.20
CA ASN A 203 -3.94 -2.80 -14.92
C ASN A 203 -5.08 -1.92 -14.40
N CYS A 204 -6.09 -1.70 -15.25
CA CYS A 204 -7.27 -0.91 -14.94
C CYS A 204 -6.94 0.54 -14.48
N GLY A 205 -7.97 1.30 -14.10
CA GLY A 205 -7.90 2.68 -13.59
C GLY A 205 -7.52 3.75 -14.63
N LEU A 206 -6.55 3.46 -15.50
CA LEU A 206 -5.91 4.42 -16.39
C LEU A 206 -5.90 3.94 -17.84
N GLY A 207 -5.98 4.91 -18.76
CA GLY A 207 -5.75 4.68 -20.19
C GLY A 207 -4.26 4.51 -20.53
N PRO A 208 -3.94 4.18 -21.80
CA PRO A 208 -2.58 3.81 -22.18
C PRO A 208 -1.59 4.98 -22.09
N HIS A 209 -2.05 6.22 -22.32
CA HIS A 209 -1.18 7.40 -22.22
C HIS A 209 -0.80 7.73 -20.78
N GLN A 210 -1.72 7.56 -19.83
CA GLN A 210 -1.42 7.76 -18.40
C GLN A 210 -0.46 6.67 -17.89
N VAL A 211 -0.71 5.40 -18.23
CA VAL A 211 0.20 4.29 -17.87
C VAL A 211 1.59 4.51 -18.48
N GLU A 212 1.69 4.95 -19.73
CA GLU A 212 2.97 5.26 -20.37
C GLU A 212 3.77 6.33 -19.59
N LYS A 213 3.12 7.37 -19.06
CA LYS A 213 3.79 8.42 -18.26
C LYS A 213 4.36 7.88 -16.95
N LEU A 214 3.70 6.90 -16.33
CA LEU A 214 4.11 6.30 -15.05
C LEU A 214 5.12 5.16 -15.23
N MET A 215 5.18 4.57 -16.43
CA MET A 215 6.02 3.41 -16.73
C MET A 215 7.51 3.57 -16.40
N PRO A 216 8.18 4.73 -16.62
CA PRO A 216 9.57 4.92 -16.24
C PRO A 216 9.84 4.68 -14.75
N ARG A 217 8.92 5.06 -13.85
CA ARG A 217 9.07 4.84 -12.40
C ARG A 217 9.05 3.35 -12.06
N MET A 218 8.09 2.61 -12.62
CA MET A 218 7.99 1.15 -12.42
C MET A 218 9.24 0.44 -12.95
N LEU A 219 9.68 0.76 -14.16
CA LEU A 219 10.88 0.17 -14.77
C LEU A 219 12.17 0.54 -14.03
N GLN A 220 12.23 1.71 -13.42
CA GLN A 220 13.38 2.13 -12.60
C GLN A 220 13.44 1.35 -11.28
N ALA A 221 12.28 1.08 -10.67
CA ALA A 221 12.19 0.38 -9.39
C ALA A 221 12.33 -1.15 -9.53
N ALA A 222 11.68 -1.76 -10.52
CA ALA A 222 11.53 -3.22 -10.60
C ALA A 222 12.75 -3.94 -11.17
N SER A 223 13.19 -5.01 -10.51
CA SER A 223 14.15 -5.98 -11.04
C SER A 223 13.48 -7.14 -11.79
N VAL A 224 12.17 -7.28 -11.65
CA VAL A 224 11.35 -8.33 -12.25
C VAL A 224 10.64 -7.85 -13.52
N PRO A 225 10.16 -8.76 -14.39
CA PRO A 225 9.33 -8.42 -15.55
C PRO A 225 8.17 -7.47 -15.23
N VAL A 226 8.01 -6.45 -16.07
CA VAL A 226 6.96 -5.44 -15.91
C VAL A 226 5.77 -5.74 -16.84
N ILE A 227 4.55 -5.62 -16.31
CA ILE A 227 3.27 -5.82 -16.98
C ILE A 227 2.60 -4.45 -17.28
N ALA A 228 1.98 -4.30 -18.44
CA ALA A 228 1.09 -3.18 -18.73
C ALA A 228 -0.20 -3.64 -19.43
N ASN A 229 -1.34 -3.54 -18.73
CA ASN A 229 -2.67 -3.85 -19.23
C ASN A 229 -3.61 -2.64 -19.02
N PRO A 230 -3.40 -1.51 -19.74
CA PRO A 230 -4.25 -0.33 -19.59
C PRO A 230 -5.68 -0.57 -20.09
N ASN A 231 -6.62 0.29 -19.67
CA ASN A 231 -7.94 0.36 -20.28
C ASN A 231 -7.86 0.91 -21.71
N ALA A 232 -8.89 0.71 -22.52
CA ALA A 232 -9.01 1.34 -23.85
C ALA A 232 -9.34 2.85 -23.77
N GLY A 233 -8.84 3.55 -22.75
CA GLY A 233 -9.18 4.93 -22.43
C GLY A 233 -10.01 5.07 -21.16
N LEU A 234 -10.56 6.27 -20.94
CA LEU A 234 -11.48 6.54 -19.84
C LEU A 234 -12.93 6.24 -20.29
N PRO A 235 -13.79 5.73 -19.39
CA PRO A 235 -15.18 5.44 -19.72
C PRO A 235 -16.01 6.72 -19.97
N GLN A 236 -16.85 6.69 -21.00
CA GLN A 236 -17.78 7.73 -21.40
C GLN A 236 -19.17 7.14 -21.70
N LEU A 237 -20.26 7.87 -21.45
CA LEU A 237 -21.61 7.44 -21.86
C LEU A 237 -21.85 7.94 -23.27
N VAL A 238 -22.13 7.02 -24.19
CA VAL A 238 -22.57 7.36 -25.54
C VAL A 238 -23.83 6.55 -25.82
N ASN A 239 -24.98 7.24 -25.92
CA ASN A 239 -26.30 6.64 -26.17
C ASN A 239 -26.72 5.57 -25.13
N GLY A 240 -26.40 5.78 -23.84
CA GLY A 240 -26.74 4.82 -22.77
C GLY A 240 -25.82 3.60 -22.67
N GLU A 241 -24.74 3.55 -23.46
CA GLU A 241 -23.71 2.51 -23.39
C GLU A 241 -22.37 3.11 -22.94
N THR A 242 -21.65 2.39 -22.07
CA THR A 242 -20.28 2.73 -21.68
C THR A 242 -19.32 2.47 -22.84
N ARG A 243 -18.73 3.52 -23.39
CA ARG A 243 -17.66 3.46 -24.42
C ARG A 243 -16.35 3.97 -23.86
N TYR A 244 -15.25 3.52 -24.45
CA TYR A 244 -13.91 3.99 -24.12
C TYR A 244 -13.36 4.83 -25.28
N ASP A 245 -12.57 5.84 -24.95
CA ASP A 245 -12.22 6.92 -25.88
C ASP A 245 -10.92 6.71 -26.68
N VAL A 246 -10.20 5.60 -26.47
CA VAL A 246 -9.00 5.26 -27.23
C VAL A 246 -9.28 4.07 -28.14
N GLY A 247 -9.12 4.27 -29.46
CA GLY A 247 -9.30 3.20 -30.45
C GLY A 247 -8.10 2.23 -30.55
N PRO A 248 -8.25 1.09 -31.25
CA PRO A 248 -7.21 0.05 -31.37
C PRO A 248 -5.84 0.57 -31.83
N GLY A 249 -5.81 1.39 -32.89
CA GLY A 249 -4.54 1.87 -33.45
C GLY A 249 -3.79 2.85 -32.54
N GLU A 250 -4.53 3.69 -31.83
CA GLU A 250 -3.93 4.61 -30.85
C GLU A 250 -3.41 3.83 -29.63
N PHE A 251 -4.18 2.84 -29.16
CA PHE A 251 -3.77 1.92 -28.10
C PHE A 251 -2.47 1.21 -28.49
N ALA A 252 -2.44 0.54 -29.65
CA ALA A 252 -1.26 -0.18 -30.16
C ALA A 252 0.00 0.69 -30.27
N LYS A 253 -0.17 1.97 -30.65
CA LYS A 253 0.94 2.94 -30.72
C LYS A 253 1.52 3.25 -29.34
N ALA A 254 0.69 3.40 -28.31
CA ALA A 254 1.15 3.59 -26.94
C ALA A 254 1.82 2.31 -26.38
N MET A 255 1.23 1.14 -26.63
CA MET A 255 1.81 -0.15 -26.25
C MET A 255 3.19 -0.37 -26.88
N SER A 256 3.39 0.06 -28.12
CA SER A 256 4.69 0.01 -28.82
C SER A 256 5.75 0.87 -28.14
N ARG A 257 5.39 2.06 -27.63
CA ARG A 257 6.31 2.91 -26.88
C ARG A 257 6.71 2.25 -25.56
N MET A 258 5.74 1.71 -24.82
CA MET A 258 6.02 0.97 -23.58
C MET A 258 6.86 -0.29 -23.82
N ALA A 259 6.61 -1.02 -24.91
CA ALA A 259 7.45 -2.15 -25.32
C ALA A 259 8.92 -1.72 -25.53
N ALA A 260 9.14 -0.59 -26.20
CA ALA A 260 10.46 -0.03 -26.44
C ALA A 260 11.15 0.47 -25.15
N MET A 261 10.39 0.87 -24.12
CA MET A 261 10.92 1.20 -22.80
C MET A 261 11.43 -0.03 -22.03
N GLY A 262 10.96 -1.24 -22.37
CA GLY A 262 11.37 -2.50 -21.72
C GLY A 262 10.24 -3.28 -21.04
N VAL A 263 8.97 -2.92 -21.27
CA VAL A 263 7.83 -3.70 -20.76
C VAL A 263 7.86 -5.12 -21.32
N SER A 264 7.73 -6.10 -20.42
CA SER A 264 7.94 -7.53 -20.70
C SER A 264 6.65 -8.28 -21.01
N ILE A 265 5.51 -7.79 -20.49
CA ILE A 265 4.19 -8.36 -20.76
C ILE A 265 3.21 -7.23 -21.07
N LEU A 266 2.51 -7.33 -22.19
CA LEU A 266 1.56 -6.32 -22.66
C LEU A 266 0.20 -6.95 -22.90
N GLY A 267 -0.87 -6.27 -22.54
CA GLY A 267 -2.24 -6.74 -22.77
C GLY A 267 -3.23 -5.60 -22.67
N GLY A 268 -4.49 -5.93 -22.43
CA GLY A 268 -5.54 -4.95 -22.24
C GLY A 268 -6.40 -5.24 -21.02
N CYS A 269 -7.05 -4.20 -20.50
CA CYS A 269 -8.08 -4.33 -19.48
C CYS A 269 -9.41 -3.82 -20.03
N CYS A 270 -10.20 -3.09 -19.24
CA CYS A 270 -11.55 -2.66 -19.60
C CYS A 270 -11.58 -1.92 -20.95
N GLY A 271 -12.52 -2.31 -21.82
CA GLY A 271 -12.71 -1.73 -23.14
C GLY A 271 -11.88 -2.36 -24.26
N THR A 272 -10.88 -3.19 -23.93
CA THR A 272 -10.05 -3.87 -24.94
C THR A 272 -10.71 -5.17 -25.42
N THR A 273 -10.78 -5.33 -26.73
CA THR A 273 -11.40 -6.47 -27.42
C THR A 273 -10.33 -7.25 -28.20
N PRO A 274 -10.65 -8.40 -28.83
CA PRO A 274 -9.67 -9.14 -29.64
C PRO A 274 -9.00 -8.29 -30.74
N GLU A 275 -9.70 -7.29 -31.29
CA GLU A 275 -9.15 -6.32 -32.26
C GLU A 275 -7.97 -5.51 -31.68
N TYR A 276 -8.09 -5.04 -30.44
CA TYR A 276 -7.02 -4.31 -29.76
C TYR A 276 -5.77 -5.18 -29.56
N ILE A 277 -5.97 -6.44 -29.20
CA ILE A 277 -4.88 -7.39 -28.98
C ILE A 277 -4.18 -7.72 -30.31
N SER A 278 -4.93 -7.92 -31.39
CA SER A 278 -4.38 -8.15 -32.72
C SER A 278 -3.55 -6.96 -33.22
N GLU A 279 -4.07 -5.73 -33.10
CA GLU A 279 -3.31 -4.54 -33.51
C GLU A 279 -2.07 -4.30 -32.63
N MET A 280 -2.20 -4.48 -31.30
CA MET A 280 -1.08 -4.35 -30.36
C MET A 280 0.03 -5.34 -30.69
N THR A 281 -0.30 -6.63 -30.82
CA THR A 281 0.70 -7.68 -31.10
C THR A 281 1.36 -7.45 -32.45
N GLY A 282 0.59 -7.03 -33.46
CA GLY A 282 1.09 -6.64 -34.78
C GLY A 282 2.10 -5.49 -34.74
N ALA A 283 1.84 -4.46 -33.91
CA ALA A 283 2.70 -3.30 -33.76
C ALA A 283 3.96 -3.59 -32.92
N VAL A 284 3.88 -4.50 -31.94
CA VAL A 284 4.94 -4.75 -30.97
C VAL A 284 5.91 -5.88 -31.38
N LYS A 285 5.48 -6.86 -32.17
CA LYS A 285 6.25 -8.11 -32.44
C LYS A 285 7.68 -7.91 -32.93
N ASN A 286 7.96 -6.80 -33.63
CA ASN A 286 9.29 -6.50 -34.19
C ASN A 286 10.15 -5.61 -33.28
N ILE A 287 9.63 -5.17 -32.14
CA ILE A 287 10.36 -4.35 -31.17
C ILE A 287 11.28 -5.28 -30.36
N PRO A 288 12.60 -5.04 -30.33
CA PRO A 288 13.54 -5.86 -29.59
C PRO A 288 13.10 -6.11 -28.15
N PHE A 289 13.25 -7.35 -27.69
CA PHE A 289 13.02 -7.71 -26.30
C PHE A 289 14.33 -7.56 -25.51
N ALA A 290 14.23 -6.98 -24.32
CA ALA A 290 15.30 -6.93 -23.35
C ALA A 290 14.76 -7.50 -22.03
N ALA A 291 15.41 -8.54 -21.54
CA ALA A 291 15.08 -9.09 -20.23
C ALA A 291 15.36 -8.03 -19.14
N PRO A 292 14.52 -7.97 -18.08
CA PRO A 292 14.76 -7.12 -16.92
C PRO A 292 16.15 -7.34 -16.33
N ARG A 293 16.76 -6.25 -15.84
CA ARG A 293 18.07 -6.30 -15.17
C ARG A 293 17.89 -6.07 -13.67
N PRO A 294 18.55 -6.85 -12.81
CA PRO A 294 18.57 -6.59 -11.38
C PRO A 294 19.05 -5.16 -11.07
N LYS A 295 18.35 -4.47 -10.18
CA LYS A 295 18.79 -3.16 -9.67
C LYS A 295 19.91 -3.34 -8.63
N PRO A 296 20.90 -2.44 -8.58
CA PRO A 296 22.08 -2.59 -7.72
C PRO A 296 21.82 -2.20 -6.26
N TYR A 297 20.60 -1.82 -5.90
CA TYR A 297 20.20 -1.45 -4.54
C TYR A 297 18.87 -2.11 -4.19
N ALA A 298 18.65 -2.34 -2.90
CA ALA A 298 17.37 -2.79 -2.37
C ALA A 298 16.48 -1.60 -2.02
N PHE A 299 15.20 -1.90 -1.80
CA PHE A 299 14.29 -1.02 -1.10
C PHE A 299 13.89 -1.65 0.23
N VAL A 300 13.60 -0.81 1.21
CA VAL A 300 12.72 -1.13 2.34
C VAL A 300 11.52 -0.22 2.26
N SER A 301 10.35 -0.70 2.67
CA SER A 301 9.11 0.05 2.46
C SER A 301 8.09 -0.17 3.57
N SER A 302 7.31 0.88 3.84
CA SER A 302 5.97 0.75 4.44
C SER A 302 4.94 0.45 3.33
N ALA A 303 3.65 0.47 3.68
CA ALA A 303 2.57 0.35 2.71
C ALA A 303 2.47 1.59 1.79
N ILE A 304 3.10 2.70 2.19
CA ILE A 304 2.96 4.00 1.56
C ILE A 304 4.24 4.36 0.78
N LYS A 305 5.40 4.25 1.44
CA LYS A 305 6.67 4.79 0.94
C LYS A 305 7.77 3.73 0.92
N ALA A 306 8.57 3.75 -0.14
CA ALA A 306 9.83 3.00 -0.22
C ALA A 306 11.04 3.92 -0.01
N VAL A 307 12.10 3.35 0.55
CA VAL A 307 13.41 3.98 0.76
C VAL A 307 14.48 3.10 0.11
N PRO A 308 15.20 3.62 -0.90
CA PRO A 308 16.29 2.88 -1.53
C PRO A 308 17.51 2.83 -0.60
N LEU A 309 18.07 1.65 -0.42
CA LEU A 309 19.28 1.41 0.38
C LEU A 309 20.50 1.40 -0.54
N GLY A 310 21.20 2.54 -0.67
CA GLY A 310 22.43 2.61 -1.46
C GLY A 310 22.74 3.95 -2.12
N PRO A 311 21.82 4.57 -2.89
CA PRO A 311 22.12 5.78 -3.65
C PRO A 311 22.57 6.96 -2.80
N VAL A 312 21.97 7.12 -1.62
CA VAL A 312 22.29 8.12 -0.60
C VAL A 312 22.20 7.43 0.77
N PRO A 313 23.09 7.74 1.72
CA PRO A 313 23.00 7.19 3.07
C PRO A 313 21.65 7.47 3.72
N VAL A 314 21.07 6.46 4.38
CA VAL A 314 19.76 6.56 5.02
C VAL A 314 19.89 6.78 6.53
N ILE A 315 18.93 7.47 7.10
CA ILE A 315 18.82 7.69 8.56
C ILE A 315 17.76 6.74 9.11
N ILE A 316 18.14 5.96 10.11
CA ILE A 316 17.26 5.11 10.89
C ILE A 316 17.10 5.76 12.26
N GLY A 317 15.87 6.15 12.61
CA GLY A 317 15.56 6.77 13.90
C GLY A 317 15.64 5.76 15.04
N GLU A 318 16.40 6.06 16.10
CA GLU A 318 16.68 5.15 17.21
C GLU A 318 15.75 5.31 18.43
N ARG A 319 14.74 6.20 18.37
CA ARG A 319 14.04 6.61 19.60
C ARG A 319 12.97 5.64 20.06
N ILE A 320 12.41 4.80 19.21
CA ILE A 320 11.45 3.75 19.59
C ILE A 320 12.20 2.53 20.17
N ASN A 321 12.83 2.75 21.32
CA ASN A 321 13.65 1.76 22.01
C ASN A 321 13.63 2.04 23.54
N PRO A 322 13.25 1.08 24.40
CA PRO A 322 13.11 1.26 25.85
C PRO A 322 14.45 1.39 26.60
N THR A 323 15.59 1.09 25.97
CA THR A 323 16.89 1.06 26.62
C THR A 323 17.26 2.41 27.23
N GLY A 324 17.47 2.43 28.55
CA GLY A 324 17.80 3.65 29.30
C GLY A 324 16.65 4.68 29.47
N LYS A 325 15.45 4.44 28.92
CA LYS A 325 14.34 5.43 28.89
C LYS A 325 13.21 5.05 29.86
N LYS A 326 13.23 5.61 31.07
CA LYS A 326 12.22 5.32 32.12
C LYS A 326 10.77 5.49 31.65
N ARG A 327 10.46 6.60 30.96
CA ARG A 327 9.11 6.89 30.45
C ARG A 327 8.66 5.88 29.39
N PHE A 328 9.54 5.51 28.48
CA PHE A 328 9.25 4.50 27.44
C PHE A 328 8.98 3.13 28.07
N LYS A 329 9.81 2.72 29.05
CA LYS A 329 9.58 1.48 29.79
C LYS A 329 8.22 1.47 30.49
N GLN A 330 7.81 2.60 31.06
CA GLN A 330 6.50 2.73 31.69
C GLN A 330 5.36 2.62 30.67
N ALA A 331 5.48 3.31 29.53
CA ALA A 331 4.47 3.25 28.46
C ALA A 331 4.26 1.82 27.94
N LEU A 332 5.33 1.04 27.75
CA LEU A 332 5.22 -0.36 27.36
C LEU A 332 4.51 -1.22 28.42
N ARG A 333 4.78 -1.01 29.71
CA ARG A 333 4.09 -1.74 30.80
C ARG A 333 2.60 -1.41 30.87
N GLU A 334 2.25 -0.16 30.57
CA GLU A 334 0.87 0.33 30.57
C GLU A 334 0.13 0.04 29.25
N GLY A 335 0.82 -0.48 28.24
CA GLY A 335 0.25 -0.71 26.91
C GLY A 335 -0.07 0.59 26.15
N SER A 336 0.55 1.71 26.49
CA SER A 336 0.33 3.01 25.83
C SER A 336 1.07 3.08 24.49
N LEU A 337 0.40 2.63 23.43
CA LEU A 337 0.92 2.61 22.08
C LEU A 337 0.97 4.01 21.44
N ASP A 338 0.13 4.95 21.91
CA ASP A 338 0.16 6.36 21.48
C ASP A 338 1.51 7.03 21.78
N TYR A 339 2.20 6.62 22.85
CA TYR A 339 3.54 7.13 23.14
C TYR A 339 4.54 6.71 22.06
N LEU A 340 4.51 5.45 21.63
CA LEU A 340 5.36 4.93 20.55
C LEU A 340 5.09 5.66 19.24
N LEU A 341 3.80 5.84 18.91
CA LEU A 341 3.39 6.60 17.72
C LEU A 341 3.89 8.05 17.77
N SER A 342 3.83 8.70 18.94
CA SER A 342 4.31 10.07 19.11
C SER A 342 5.83 10.21 18.89
N GLU A 343 6.62 9.24 19.36
CA GLU A 343 8.06 9.22 19.10
C GLU A 343 8.33 9.00 17.60
N GLY A 344 7.62 8.06 16.96
CA GLY A 344 7.75 7.82 15.52
C GLY A 344 7.37 9.04 14.65
N LEU A 345 6.29 9.75 14.99
CA LEU A 345 5.90 10.99 14.32
C LEU A 345 6.97 12.08 14.46
N ALA A 346 7.55 12.21 15.66
CA ALA A 346 8.61 13.18 15.93
C ALA A 346 9.89 12.86 15.12
N GLU A 347 10.28 11.60 15.03
CA GLU A 347 11.43 11.17 14.24
C GLU A 347 11.19 11.33 12.73
N GLN A 348 10.00 10.99 12.24
CA GLN A 348 9.60 11.24 10.85
C GLN A 348 9.67 12.73 10.50
N ALA A 349 9.15 13.60 11.38
CA ALA A 349 9.20 15.05 11.20
C ALA A 349 10.63 15.62 11.27
N ALA A 350 11.54 14.93 11.95
CA ALA A 350 12.95 15.29 12.07
C ALA A 350 13.81 14.76 10.91
N GLY A 351 13.23 14.01 9.96
CA GLY A 351 13.91 13.53 8.76
C GLY A 351 14.45 12.10 8.87
N ALA A 352 13.94 11.28 9.79
CA ALA A 352 14.18 9.84 9.75
C ALA A 352 13.63 9.24 8.46
N HIS A 353 14.42 8.38 7.80
CA HIS A 353 14.02 7.67 6.60
C HIS A 353 13.41 6.31 6.92
N ILE A 354 13.86 5.68 8.01
CA ILE A 354 13.38 4.40 8.56
C ILE A 354 13.28 4.61 10.08
N LEU A 355 12.42 3.86 10.77
CA LEU A 355 12.32 3.89 12.24
C LEU A 355 12.70 2.53 12.82
N ASP A 356 13.70 2.50 13.70
CA ASP A 356 14.01 1.33 14.52
C ASP A 356 12.92 1.12 15.56
N VAL A 357 12.42 -0.11 15.69
CA VAL A 357 11.36 -0.48 16.62
C VAL A 357 11.84 -1.64 17.46
N ASN A 358 12.24 -1.33 18.69
CA ASN A 358 12.55 -2.30 19.72
C ASN A 358 11.56 -2.12 20.89
N VAL A 359 10.91 -3.20 21.30
CA VAL A 359 9.99 -3.21 22.46
C VAL A 359 10.47 -4.14 23.57
N GLY A 360 11.72 -4.58 23.52
CA GLY A 360 12.29 -5.58 24.43
C GLY A 360 12.30 -5.13 25.88
N LEU A 361 11.56 -5.85 26.72
CA LEU A 361 11.48 -5.67 28.17
C LEU A 361 11.26 -7.04 28.82
N PRO A 362 12.09 -7.45 29.81
CA PRO A 362 11.97 -8.78 30.42
C PRO A 362 10.64 -9.08 31.12
N GLU A 363 9.85 -8.04 31.42
CA GLU A 363 8.63 -8.11 32.22
C GLU A 363 7.34 -8.19 31.38
N ILE A 364 7.44 -8.16 30.04
CA ILE A 364 6.29 -8.15 29.13
C ILE A 364 6.36 -9.30 28.11
N ASP A 365 5.22 -9.60 27.50
CA ASP A 365 5.15 -10.43 26.30
C ASP A 365 5.65 -9.62 25.09
N GLU A 366 6.90 -9.84 24.69
CA GLU A 366 7.54 -9.12 23.59
C GLU A 366 6.85 -9.40 22.25
N GLU A 367 6.38 -10.64 22.01
CA GLU A 367 5.72 -11.00 20.75
C GLU A 367 4.40 -10.26 20.60
N ALA A 368 3.55 -10.28 21.63
CA ALA A 368 2.27 -9.58 21.63
C ALA A 368 2.46 -8.05 21.56
N MET A 369 3.41 -7.50 22.32
CA MET A 369 3.69 -6.06 22.30
C MET A 369 4.27 -5.61 20.96
N MET A 370 5.19 -6.39 20.36
CA MET A 370 5.74 -6.06 19.05
C MET A 370 4.65 -6.09 17.98
N ALA A 371 3.77 -7.10 18.00
CA ALA A 371 2.66 -7.16 17.06
C ALA A 371 1.76 -5.91 17.16
N ALA A 372 1.40 -5.50 18.38
CA ALA A 372 0.60 -4.30 18.63
C ALA A 372 1.33 -3.01 18.21
N ALA A 373 2.63 -2.90 18.52
CA ALA A 373 3.46 -1.76 18.13
C ALA A 373 3.56 -1.63 16.60
N ILE A 374 3.79 -2.73 15.88
CA ILE A 374 3.85 -2.74 14.41
C ILE A 374 2.52 -2.29 13.81
N GLN A 375 1.39 -2.83 14.31
CA GLN A 375 0.06 -2.41 13.83
C GLN A 375 -0.17 -0.91 14.08
N THR A 376 0.09 -0.39 15.28
CA THR A 376 -0.11 1.03 15.57
C THR A 376 0.80 1.91 14.70
N LEU A 377 2.10 1.58 14.62
CA LEU A 377 3.07 2.39 13.89
C LEU A 377 2.82 2.36 12.38
N GLN A 378 2.53 1.22 11.78
CA GLN A 378 2.32 1.15 10.32
C GLN A 378 1.05 1.86 9.85
N HIS A 379 0.01 1.98 10.70
CA HIS A 379 -1.20 2.71 10.37
C HIS A 379 -1.05 4.22 10.57
N GLY A 380 -0.25 4.63 11.58
CA GLY A 380 -0.03 6.04 11.89
C GLY A 380 1.16 6.68 11.18
N LEU A 381 2.05 5.90 10.56
CA LEU A 381 3.30 6.38 9.97
C LEU A 381 3.46 5.93 8.52
N ARG A 382 4.11 6.80 7.75
CA ARG A 382 4.49 6.52 6.35
C ARG A 382 5.88 5.93 6.24
N THR A 383 6.67 6.07 7.30
CA THR A 383 8.08 5.72 7.32
C THR A 383 8.23 4.20 7.46
N PRO A 384 9.08 3.54 6.64
CA PRO A 384 9.39 2.13 6.81
C PRO A 384 9.93 1.81 8.21
N LEU A 385 9.71 0.57 8.66
CA LEU A 385 10.13 0.11 9.99
C LEU A 385 11.31 -0.85 9.88
N GLN A 386 12.27 -0.66 10.77
CA GLN A 386 13.27 -1.65 11.14
C GLN A 386 12.78 -2.39 12.39
N ILE A 387 12.56 -3.69 12.26
CA ILE A 387 12.04 -4.54 13.33
C ILE A 387 13.23 -5.07 14.12
N ASP A 388 13.39 -4.62 15.37
CA ASP A 388 14.52 -4.94 16.24
C ASP A 388 14.11 -5.89 17.36
N SER A 389 14.54 -7.15 17.26
CA SER A 389 14.42 -8.16 18.31
C SER A 389 15.50 -9.23 18.19
N SER A 390 15.87 -9.82 19.33
CA SER A 390 16.76 -10.99 19.36
C SER A 390 16.00 -12.33 19.27
N ASP A 391 14.67 -12.32 19.35
CA ASP A 391 13.84 -13.52 19.31
C ASP A 391 13.29 -13.77 17.88
N PRO A 392 13.66 -14.89 17.22
CA PRO A 392 13.15 -15.23 15.90
C PRO A 392 11.61 -15.33 15.82
N ALA A 393 10.93 -15.73 16.90
CA ALA A 393 9.46 -15.81 16.91
C ALA A 393 8.81 -14.42 16.83
N VAL A 394 9.37 -13.46 17.57
CA VAL A 394 8.95 -12.04 17.51
C VAL A 394 9.18 -11.47 16.11
N LEU A 395 10.35 -11.76 15.51
CA LEU A 395 10.67 -11.32 14.14
C LEU A 395 9.72 -11.93 13.11
N GLU A 396 9.41 -13.23 13.20
CA GLU A 396 8.48 -13.91 12.30
C GLU A 396 7.07 -13.32 12.41
N ARG A 397 6.55 -13.16 13.64
CA ARG A 397 5.22 -12.61 13.86
C ARG A 397 5.10 -11.19 13.31
N ALA A 398 6.09 -10.35 13.58
CA ALA A 398 6.12 -8.97 13.09
C ALA A 398 6.26 -8.90 11.55
N ALA A 399 7.12 -9.72 10.96
CA ALA A 399 7.31 -9.76 9.51
C ALA A 399 6.06 -10.26 8.77
N ARG A 400 5.29 -11.18 9.35
CA ARG A 400 4.01 -11.66 8.78
C ARG A 400 2.99 -10.52 8.65
N ILE A 401 2.81 -9.72 9.69
CA ILE A 401 1.76 -8.70 9.75
C ILE A 401 2.16 -7.35 9.13
N TYR A 402 3.46 -7.09 8.95
CA TYR A 402 3.94 -5.79 8.47
C TYR A 402 3.57 -5.52 7.01
N SER A 403 2.82 -4.47 6.71
CA SER A 403 2.42 -4.14 5.34
C SER A 403 3.53 -3.39 4.58
N GLY A 404 4.56 -4.11 4.13
CA GLY A 404 5.70 -3.54 3.41
C GLY A 404 6.88 -4.51 3.36
N LYS A 405 8.07 -4.00 2.98
CA LYS A 405 9.34 -4.73 3.04
C LYS A 405 10.12 -4.27 4.29
N PRO A 406 10.14 -5.06 5.38
CA PRO A 406 10.78 -4.66 6.62
C PRO A 406 12.31 -4.73 6.51
N LEU A 407 13.00 -3.95 7.34
CA LEU A 407 14.42 -4.17 7.65
C LEU A 407 14.50 -4.96 8.96
N ILE A 408 15.01 -6.19 8.91
CA ILE A 408 15.11 -7.05 10.09
C ILE A 408 16.44 -6.81 10.81
N ASN A 409 16.37 -6.41 12.07
CA ASN A 409 17.50 -6.23 12.98
C ASN A 409 17.38 -7.27 14.12
N SER A 410 18.17 -8.34 14.13
CA SER A 410 19.25 -8.69 13.18
C SER A 410 19.50 -10.18 13.14
N VAL A 411 20.33 -10.59 12.18
CA VAL A 411 21.04 -11.87 12.20
C VAL A 411 22.49 -11.64 12.66
N ASN A 412 23.13 -12.65 13.24
CA ASN A 412 24.56 -12.60 13.53
C ASN A 412 25.30 -13.81 12.95
N GLY A 413 26.62 -13.82 13.08
CA GLY A 413 27.49 -14.83 12.51
C GLY A 413 27.38 -16.23 13.12
N LYS A 414 26.59 -16.43 14.18
CA LYS A 414 26.35 -17.76 14.77
C LYS A 414 25.48 -18.60 13.85
N ALA A 415 25.80 -19.90 13.73
CA ALA A 415 25.04 -20.80 12.87
C ALA A 415 23.54 -20.83 13.24
N GLU A 416 23.23 -20.96 14.53
CA GLU A 416 21.85 -21.01 15.05
C GLU A 416 21.04 -19.76 14.70
N SER A 417 21.66 -18.57 14.75
CA SER A 417 21.00 -17.31 14.39
C SER A 417 20.67 -17.26 12.90
N MET A 418 21.61 -17.65 12.04
CA MET A 418 21.40 -17.67 10.59
C MET A 418 20.32 -18.68 10.17
N GLU A 419 20.32 -19.89 10.75
CA GLU A 419 19.29 -20.90 10.47
C GLU A 419 17.89 -20.46 10.91
N ALA A 420 17.78 -19.68 11.98
CA ALA A 420 16.49 -19.20 12.47
C ALA A 420 15.98 -18.00 11.68
N VAL A 421 16.83 -17.02 11.36
CA VAL A 421 16.40 -15.72 10.80
C VAL A 421 16.26 -15.76 9.28
N PHE A 422 17.17 -16.40 8.53
CA PHE A 422 17.09 -16.36 7.06
C PHE A 422 15.81 -16.98 6.45
N PRO A 423 15.24 -18.07 6.98
CA PRO A 423 13.94 -18.55 6.51
C PRO A 423 12.82 -17.51 6.66
N ILE A 424 12.84 -16.70 7.72
CA ILE A 424 11.87 -15.62 7.95
C ILE A 424 12.01 -14.57 6.84
N ILE A 425 13.24 -14.15 6.54
CA ILE A 425 13.52 -13.18 5.47
C ILE A 425 13.02 -13.68 4.11
N GLN A 426 13.31 -14.94 3.77
CA GLN A 426 12.90 -15.55 2.51
C GLN A 426 11.37 -15.68 2.39
N ARG A 427 10.70 -16.02 3.50
CA ARG A 427 9.25 -16.23 3.53
C ARG A 427 8.50 -14.91 3.35
N TYR A 428 8.84 -13.90 4.16
CA TYR A 428 8.07 -12.65 4.27
C TYR A 428 8.68 -11.46 3.51
N GLY A 429 9.84 -11.64 2.88
CA GLY A 429 10.40 -10.68 1.93
C GLY A 429 11.04 -9.44 2.54
N GLY A 430 11.93 -9.61 3.52
CA GLY A 430 12.64 -8.52 4.19
C GLY A 430 14.04 -8.20 3.62
N ALA A 431 14.60 -7.07 4.04
CA ALA A 431 16.06 -6.87 4.08
C ALA A 431 16.57 -7.23 5.48
N VAL A 432 17.87 -7.51 5.64
CA VAL A 432 18.42 -7.98 6.91
C VAL A 432 19.72 -7.28 7.29
N ILE A 433 19.86 -6.96 8.58
CA ILE A 433 21.11 -6.50 9.19
C ILE A 433 21.87 -7.70 9.74
N GLY A 434 23.11 -7.88 9.27
CA GLY A 434 24.07 -8.88 9.75
C GLY A 434 25.11 -8.29 10.68
N LEU A 435 25.09 -8.67 11.96
CA LEU A 435 26.08 -8.23 12.95
C LEU A 435 27.35 -9.07 12.85
N THR A 436 28.53 -8.43 12.81
CA THR A 436 29.83 -9.12 12.78
C THR A 436 30.25 -9.63 14.16
N LEU A 437 29.42 -10.46 14.76
CA LEU A 437 29.71 -11.20 16.00
C LEU A 437 29.36 -12.67 15.79
N ASP A 438 30.07 -13.56 16.49
CA ASP A 438 29.80 -14.99 16.43
C ASP A 438 29.96 -15.69 17.79
N GLU A 439 30.19 -17.00 17.79
CA GLU A 439 30.40 -17.82 19.00
C GLU A 439 31.60 -17.33 19.82
N THR A 440 32.58 -16.70 19.18
CA THR A 440 33.79 -16.15 19.82
C THR A 440 33.63 -14.69 20.26
N GLY A 441 32.49 -14.07 19.98
CA GLY A 441 32.20 -12.67 20.27
C GLY A 441 32.49 -11.75 19.09
N ILE A 442 32.88 -10.51 19.39
CA ILE A 442 33.18 -9.47 18.38
C ILE A 442 34.67 -9.48 18.08
N PRO A 443 35.10 -9.68 16.82
CA PRO A 443 36.51 -9.61 16.47
C PRO A 443 37.07 -8.20 16.69
N GLY A 444 38.28 -8.13 17.27
CA GLY A 444 38.99 -6.87 17.52
C GLY A 444 39.72 -6.28 16.30
N THR A 445 39.68 -6.96 15.15
CA THR A 445 40.33 -6.50 13.90
C THR A 445 39.33 -6.37 12.75
N PRO A 446 39.59 -5.48 11.77
CA PRO A 446 38.75 -5.35 10.59
C PRO A 446 38.64 -6.64 9.77
N GLU A 447 39.73 -7.39 9.64
CA GLU A 447 39.77 -8.65 8.89
C GLU A 447 38.90 -9.73 9.54
N GLY A 448 38.88 -9.77 10.87
CA GLY A 448 38.00 -10.69 11.61
C GLY A 448 36.52 -10.35 11.40
N ARG A 449 36.16 -9.07 11.43
CA ARG A 449 34.79 -8.60 11.15
C ARG A 449 34.38 -8.89 9.70
N LEU A 450 35.28 -8.69 8.73
CA LEU A 450 35.07 -9.08 7.33
C LEU A 450 34.82 -10.59 7.18
N ALA A 451 35.56 -11.44 7.88
CA ALA A 451 35.41 -12.89 7.80
C ALA A 451 34.00 -13.34 8.24
N ILE A 452 33.49 -12.75 9.33
CA ILE A 452 32.10 -13.00 9.78
C ILE A 452 31.10 -12.45 8.76
N ALA A 453 31.30 -11.22 8.28
CA ALA A 453 30.43 -10.62 7.27
C ALA A 453 30.31 -11.50 6.01
N ARG A 454 31.44 -12.02 5.52
CA ARG A 454 31.48 -12.94 4.36
C ARG A 454 30.65 -14.21 4.62
N ARG A 455 30.78 -14.80 5.80
CA ARG A 455 30.01 -15.98 6.20
C ARG A 455 28.51 -15.71 6.21
N ILE A 456 28.08 -14.56 6.74
CA ILE A 456 26.68 -14.13 6.75
C ILE A 456 26.15 -13.99 5.32
N VAL A 457 26.87 -13.28 4.45
CA VAL A 457 26.48 -13.07 3.04
C VAL A 457 26.36 -14.39 2.29
N GLU A 458 27.38 -15.26 2.36
CA GLU A 458 27.37 -16.56 1.69
C GLU A 458 26.24 -17.46 2.19
N ARG A 459 25.91 -17.42 3.49
CA ARG A 459 24.79 -18.19 4.03
C ARG A 459 23.45 -17.62 3.56
N ALA A 460 23.28 -16.30 3.58
CA ALA A 460 22.07 -15.64 3.09
C ALA A 460 21.79 -15.96 1.62
N GLU A 461 22.82 -15.94 0.75
CA GLU A 461 22.70 -16.31 -0.67
C GLU A 461 22.20 -17.74 -0.86
N ARG A 462 22.66 -18.69 -0.03
CA ARG A 462 22.17 -20.09 -0.05
C ARG A 462 20.70 -20.21 0.33
N HIS A 463 20.15 -19.25 1.08
CA HIS A 463 18.72 -19.16 1.38
C HIS A 463 17.94 -18.34 0.33
N GLY A 464 18.58 -17.90 -0.76
CA GLY A 464 17.96 -17.13 -1.83
C GLY A 464 17.81 -15.64 -1.53
N ILE A 465 18.51 -15.12 -0.52
CA ILE A 465 18.53 -13.70 -0.19
C ILE A 465 19.63 -13.03 -1.01
N ALA A 466 19.28 -12.03 -1.80
CA ALA A 466 20.23 -11.34 -2.66
C ALA A 466 21.18 -10.45 -1.84
N PRO A 467 22.46 -10.28 -2.24
CA PRO A 467 23.41 -9.42 -1.52
C PRO A 467 22.96 -7.97 -1.35
N LYS A 468 22.15 -7.46 -2.28
CA LYS A 468 21.57 -6.10 -2.20
C LYS A 468 20.63 -5.92 -1.01
N ASP A 469 20.04 -7.00 -0.50
CA ASP A 469 19.10 -7.02 0.63
C ASP A 469 19.80 -7.19 1.99
N ILE A 470 21.14 -7.20 2.01
CA ILE A 470 21.95 -7.41 3.21
C ILE A 470 22.70 -6.12 3.56
N LEU A 471 22.58 -5.71 4.82
CA LEU A 471 23.38 -4.65 5.41
C LEU A 471 24.25 -5.26 6.51
N ILE A 472 25.54 -4.97 6.51
CA ILE A 472 26.44 -5.46 7.55
C ILE A 472 26.71 -4.36 8.58
N ASP A 473 26.51 -4.70 9.86
CA ASP A 473 26.94 -3.89 10.99
C ASP A 473 28.27 -4.44 11.53
N PRO A 474 29.40 -3.75 11.33
CA PRO A 474 30.67 -4.17 11.92
C PRO A 474 30.74 -3.93 13.44
N LEU A 475 29.67 -3.45 14.07
CA LEU A 475 29.50 -3.14 15.49
C LEU A 475 30.33 -1.95 15.96
N THR A 476 29.63 -0.93 16.44
CA THR A 476 30.24 0.24 17.10
C THR A 476 30.38 -0.04 18.60
N LEU A 477 31.62 -0.04 19.11
CA LEU A 477 31.92 -0.16 20.53
C LEU A 477 32.32 1.18 21.14
N THR A 478 32.13 1.30 22.45
CA THR A 478 32.30 2.55 23.20
C THR A 478 33.78 2.97 23.32
N ILE A 479 34.11 4.20 22.93
CA ILE A 479 35.51 4.70 22.98
C ILE A 479 36.00 5.02 24.39
N SER A 480 35.08 5.16 25.37
CA SER A 480 35.46 5.39 26.77
C SER A 480 36.14 4.18 27.40
N SER A 481 35.86 2.97 26.91
CA SER A 481 36.53 1.74 27.35
C SER A 481 37.69 1.33 26.44
N ASN A 482 37.60 1.54 25.12
CA ASN A 482 38.68 1.26 24.18
C ASN A 482 38.67 2.22 22.98
N GLN A 483 39.59 3.18 22.96
CA GLN A 483 39.66 4.20 21.92
C GLN A 483 39.95 3.64 20.51
N LYS A 484 40.63 2.50 20.40
CA LYS A 484 40.97 1.90 19.09
C LYS A 484 39.73 1.43 18.33
N GLU A 485 38.64 1.13 19.03
CA GLU A 485 37.43 0.58 18.42
C GLU A 485 36.78 1.50 17.38
N ALA A 486 36.91 2.82 17.54
CA ALA A 486 36.43 3.77 16.54
C ALA A 486 37.10 3.53 15.19
N LEU A 487 38.42 3.40 15.17
CA LEU A 487 39.20 3.17 13.96
C LEU A 487 38.93 1.78 13.39
N THR A 488 38.93 0.74 14.24
CA THR A 488 38.58 -0.63 13.82
C THR A 488 37.22 -0.67 13.12
N THR A 489 36.21 0.03 13.65
CA THR A 489 34.87 0.06 13.07
C THR A 489 34.86 0.74 11.70
N LEU A 490 35.54 1.88 11.56
CA LEU A 490 35.65 2.62 10.30
C LEU A 490 36.43 1.85 9.23
N GLU A 491 37.54 1.21 9.60
CA GLU A 491 38.31 0.36 8.69
C GLU A 491 37.51 -0.86 8.25
N SER A 492 36.72 -1.46 9.15
CA SER A 492 35.83 -2.58 8.85
C SER A 492 34.75 -2.19 7.84
N LEU A 493 34.12 -1.02 8.02
CA LEU A 493 33.13 -0.50 7.06
C LEU A 493 33.71 -0.42 5.65
N ALA A 494 34.86 0.23 5.50
CA ALA A 494 35.53 0.41 4.23
C ALA A 494 35.92 -0.94 3.60
N LEU A 495 36.43 -1.86 4.41
CA LEU A 495 36.84 -3.19 4.00
C LEU A 495 35.65 -4.02 3.53
N ILE A 496 34.56 -4.08 4.30
CA ILE A 496 33.33 -4.82 3.94
C ILE A 496 32.76 -4.28 2.63
N LYS A 497 32.65 -2.96 2.48
CA LYS A 497 32.11 -2.34 1.27
C LYS A 497 32.96 -2.67 0.04
N ARG A 498 34.29 -2.63 0.16
CA ARG A 498 35.22 -2.92 -0.94
C ARG A 498 35.21 -4.39 -1.35
N GLU A 499 35.22 -5.31 -0.38
CA GLU A 499 35.45 -6.74 -0.63
C GLU A 499 34.15 -7.52 -0.88
N LEU A 500 33.01 -7.07 -0.34
CA LEU A 500 31.71 -7.75 -0.46
C LEU A 500 30.69 -6.99 -1.29
N GLY A 501 30.82 -5.65 -1.41
CA GLY A 501 29.88 -4.83 -2.18
C GLY A 501 28.47 -4.72 -1.59
N VAL A 502 28.26 -5.20 -0.37
CA VAL A 502 26.98 -5.11 0.36
C VAL A 502 26.83 -3.77 1.08
N GLY A 503 25.59 -3.45 1.49
CA GLY A 503 25.33 -2.26 2.30
C GLY A 503 25.96 -2.37 3.69
N THR A 504 26.20 -1.24 4.34
CA THR A 504 26.67 -1.21 5.73
C THR A 504 25.82 -0.31 6.60
N VAL A 505 25.66 -0.68 7.88
CA VAL A 505 24.86 0.04 8.87
C VAL A 505 25.62 0.18 10.18
N LEU A 506 25.34 1.22 10.96
CA LEU A 506 25.89 1.38 12.32
C LEU A 506 24.88 1.95 13.30
N GLY A 507 24.84 1.36 14.49
CA GLY A 507 24.42 2.02 15.73
C GLY A 507 25.41 3.11 16.18
N VAL A 508 25.35 4.28 15.56
CA VAL A 508 26.34 5.37 15.74
C VAL A 508 26.38 5.84 17.20
N SER A 509 25.23 5.93 17.87
CA SER A 509 25.13 6.45 19.23
C SER A 509 25.87 5.61 20.28
N ASN A 510 26.26 4.37 19.97
CA ASN A 510 27.00 3.49 20.86
C ASN A 510 28.42 3.99 21.14
N ILE A 511 29.02 4.73 20.20
CA ILE A 511 30.40 5.21 20.29
C ILE A 511 30.66 6.01 21.57
N SER A 512 29.67 6.78 22.02
CA SER A 512 29.81 7.82 23.05
C SER A 512 29.32 7.42 24.43
N PHE A 513 28.91 6.17 24.66
CA PHE A 513 28.43 5.76 25.99
C PHE A 513 29.45 6.06 27.09
N GLY A 514 28.97 6.57 28.23
CA GLY A 514 29.80 6.96 29.37
C GLY A 514 30.58 8.28 29.20
N LEU A 515 30.44 9.00 28.09
CA LEU A 515 31.09 10.31 27.88
C LEU A 515 30.11 11.49 28.06
N PRO A 516 30.58 12.67 28.51
CA PRO A 516 29.82 13.91 28.44
C PRO A 516 29.72 14.42 27.00
N ASN A 517 28.74 15.30 26.72
CA ASN A 517 28.53 15.92 25.39
C ASN A 517 28.52 14.91 24.23
N ARG A 518 27.77 13.81 24.40
CA ARG A 518 27.68 12.68 23.47
C ARG A 518 27.38 13.09 22.04
N GLU A 519 26.51 14.08 21.85
CA GLU A 519 26.08 14.53 20.52
C GLU A 519 27.24 15.02 19.64
N SER A 520 28.24 15.68 20.23
CA SER A 520 29.41 16.16 19.48
C SER A 520 30.28 14.99 18.99
N ILE A 521 30.47 13.97 19.83
CA ILE A 521 31.22 12.76 19.46
C ILE A 521 30.46 11.95 18.41
N ASN A 522 29.15 11.78 18.59
CA ASN A 522 28.30 11.06 17.63
C ASN A 522 28.32 11.74 16.25
N ALA A 523 28.19 13.07 16.19
CA ALA A 523 28.21 13.83 14.95
C ALA A 523 29.56 13.74 14.22
N ALA A 524 30.68 13.83 14.96
CA ALA A 524 32.01 13.65 14.40
C ALA A 524 32.21 12.23 13.84
N PHE A 525 31.85 11.21 14.63
CA PHE A 525 31.97 9.81 14.21
C PHE A 525 31.07 9.49 13.02
N LEU A 526 29.83 10.00 12.99
CA LEU A 526 28.92 9.88 11.85
C LEU A 526 29.54 10.42 10.57
N THR A 527 30.14 11.62 10.62
CA THR A 527 30.80 12.23 9.45
C THR A 527 31.93 11.36 8.93
N MET A 528 32.75 10.80 9.84
CA MET A 528 33.82 9.86 9.48
C MET A 528 33.27 8.57 8.86
N ALA A 529 32.20 8.00 9.42
CA ALA A 529 31.59 6.78 8.91
C ALA A 529 30.95 6.99 7.53
N LEU A 530 30.26 8.11 7.30
CA LEU A 530 29.71 8.49 6.00
C LEU A 530 30.82 8.59 4.94
N GLN A 531 31.97 9.17 5.30
CA GLN A 531 33.13 9.26 4.41
C GLN A 531 33.74 7.88 4.07
N GLN A 532 33.62 6.89 4.96
CA GLN A 532 34.00 5.50 4.69
C GLN A 532 32.94 4.71 3.91
N GLY A 533 31.83 5.34 3.54
CA GLY A 533 30.78 4.77 2.69
C GLY A 533 29.64 4.10 3.44
N LEU A 534 29.35 4.51 4.69
CA LEU A 534 28.18 4.04 5.43
C LEU A 534 26.87 4.18 4.62
N THR A 535 26.12 3.08 4.47
CA THR A 535 24.84 3.07 3.73
C THR A 535 23.67 3.49 4.61
N ALA A 536 23.66 3.14 5.89
CA ALA A 536 22.60 3.47 6.83
C ALA A 536 23.17 3.83 8.22
N ALA A 537 22.57 4.80 8.89
CA ALA A 537 22.98 5.21 10.24
C ALA A 537 21.79 5.16 11.19
N ILE A 538 21.89 4.34 12.24
CA ILE A 538 20.95 4.35 13.37
C ILE A 538 21.41 5.46 14.31
N ILE A 539 20.63 6.56 14.35
CA ILE A 539 20.93 7.80 15.09
C ILE A 539 19.66 8.39 15.70
N ASN A 540 19.80 9.34 16.63
CA ASN A 540 18.70 10.19 17.07
C ASN A 540 18.49 11.37 16.09
N PRO A 541 17.45 11.37 15.24
CA PRO A 541 17.21 12.43 14.26
C PRO A 541 16.80 13.75 14.91
N LEU A 542 16.42 13.75 16.19
CA LEU A 542 16.13 14.98 16.94
C LEU A 542 17.38 15.73 17.39
N SER A 543 18.59 15.18 17.19
CA SER A 543 19.84 15.90 17.49
C SER A 543 20.24 16.79 16.30
N PRO A 544 20.22 18.13 16.46
CA PRO A 544 20.63 19.03 15.39
C PRO A 544 22.10 18.83 14.98
N ALA A 545 22.96 18.43 15.92
CA ALA A 545 24.37 18.15 15.64
C ALA A 545 24.53 16.95 14.68
N MET A 546 23.81 15.86 14.92
CA MET A 546 23.87 14.68 14.04
C MET A 546 23.22 14.94 12.68
N MET A 547 22.06 15.61 12.65
CA MET A 547 21.42 15.97 11.38
C MET A 547 22.27 16.96 10.57
N GLY A 548 22.90 17.93 11.24
CA GLY A 548 23.85 18.85 10.60
C GLY A 548 25.07 18.14 10.02
N ALA A 549 25.63 17.16 10.73
CA ALA A 549 26.69 16.31 10.22
C ALA A 549 26.26 15.51 8.98
N TYR A 550 25.04 14.94 9.00
CA TYR A 550 24.49 14.20 7.87
C TYR A 550 24.31 15.09 6.63
N TYR A 551 23.55 16.18 6.71
CA TYR A 551 23.30 17.05 5.56
C TYR A 551 24.58 17.74 5.08
N GLY A 552 25.47 18.13 6.00
CA GLY A 552 26.78 18.66 5.65
C GLY A 552 27.63 17.65 4.88
N ALA A 553 27.64 16.38 5.30
CA ALA A 553 28.35 15.33 4.58
C ALA A 553 27.77 15.08 3.18
N LEU A 554 26.44 15.08 3.02
CA LEU A 554 25.81 14.93 1.69
C LEU A 554 26.19 16.07 0.74
N ALA A 555 26.15 17.32 1.23
CA ALA A 555 26.56 18.49 0.46
C ALA A 555 28.05 18.42 0.05
N LEU A 556 28.93 18.04 0.98
CA LEU A 556 30.37 17.91 0.74
C LEU A 556 30.73 16.75 -0.21
N THR A 557 29.91 15.70 -0.26
CA THR A 557 30.18 14.49 -1.06
C THR A 557 29.42 14.45 -2.38
N ASN A 558 28.82 15.57 -2.80
CA ASN A 558 28.04 15.68 -4.05
C ASN A 558 26.85 14.70 -4.10
N GLN A 559 26.23 14.42 -2.95
CA GLN A 559 25.03 13.60 -2.81
C GLN A 559 23.78 14.43 -2.54
N ASP A 560 23.93 15.76 -2.44
CA ASP A 560 22.84 16.74 -2.35
C ASP A 560 22.97 17.73 -3.53
N PRO A 561 22.36 17.43 -4.69
CA PRO A 561 22.41 18.31 -5.86
C PRO A 561 21.90 19.71 -5.52
N ASP A 562 22.69 20.73 -5.88
CA ASP A 562 22.47 22.15 -5.56
C ASP A 562 22.35 22.45 -4.05
N CYS A 563 22.83 21.56 -3.17
CA CYS A 563 22.72 21.66 -1.72
C CYS A 563 21.26 21.87 -1.21
N ARG A 564 20.26 21.35 -1.93
CA ARG A 564 18.83 21.60 -1.64
C ARG A 564 18.42 21.10 -0.27
N SER A 565 18.82 19.87 0.08
CA SER A 565 18.49 19.28 1.38
C SER A 565 19.20 20.01 2.52
N TYR A 566 20.47 20.37 2.32
CA TYR A 566 21.24 21.15 3.29
C TYR A 566 20.63 22.55 3.50
N ILE A 567 20.28 23.27 2.44
CA ILE A 567 19.62 24.58 2.53
C ILE A 567 18.26 24.44 3.23
N GLY A 568 17.50 23.39 2.91
CA GLY A 568 16.21 23.11 3.57
C GLY A 568 16.35 22.86 5.07
N PHE A 569 17.39 22.13 5.48
CA PHE A 569 17.72 21.89 6.88
C PHE A 569 18.25 23.13 7.60
N ALA A 570 19.13 23.89 6.95
CA ALA A 570 19.79 25.07 7.51
C ALA A 570 18.93 26.34 7.46
N ALA A 571 17.82 26.32 6.71
CA ALA A 571 16.87 27.41 6.67
C ALA A 571 16.39 27.74 8.10
N PRO A 572 16.21 29.02 8.45
CA PRO A 572 15.65 29.39 9.73
C PRO A 572 14.31 28.67 9.87
N ALA A 573 14.20 27.79 10.88
CA ALA A 573 12.91 27.23 11.22
C ALA A 573 11.96 28.42 11.46
N ALA A 574 10.82 28.45 10.77
CA ALA A 574 9.71 29.28 11.24
C ALA A 574 9.54 28.95 12.73
N GLU A 575 9.52 29.97 13.60
CA GLU A 575 9.44 29.79 15.05
C GLU A 575 8.33 28.78 15.37
N LYS A 576 8.70 27.53 15.65
CA LYS A 576 7.77 26.56 16.22
C LYS A 576 7.55 27.01 17.65
N PRO A 577 6.30 27.25 18.08
CA PRO A 577 6.03 27.55 19.47
C PRO A 577 6.67 26.47 20.34
N ALA A 578 7.30 26.89 21.45
CA ALA A 578 7.85 25.98 22.45
C ALA A 578 6.83 24.89 22.77
N ALA A 579 7.26 23.62 22.81
CA ALA A 579 6.47 22.40 23.04
C ALA A 579 5.11 22.68 23.70
N ALA A 580 4.13 23.03 22.87
CA ALA A 580 2.81 23.40 23.33
C ALA A 580 2.16 22.12 23.87
N LYS A 581 1.38 22.23 24.94
CA LYS A 581 0.47 21.15 25.32
C LYS A 581 -0.34 20.79 24.08
N ASP A 582 -0.35 19.51 23.71
CA ASP A 582 -1.15 18.98 22.60
C ASP A 582 -2.57 19.59 22.66
N THR A 583 -2.94 20.38 21.66
CA THR A 583 -4.30 20.89 21.54
C THR A 583 -5.18 19.83 20.89
N LEU A 584 -6.51 19.95 21.03
CA LEU A 584 -7.45 19.07 20.33
C LEU A 584 -7.25 19.15 18.80
N TYR A 585 -6.89 20.33 18.28
CA TYR A 585 -6.53 20.51 16.87
C TYR A 585 -5.32 19.64 16.46
N ASP A 586 -4.24 19.67 17.25
CA ASP A 586 -3.00 18.97 16.93
C ASP A 586 -3.16 17.45 16.96
N ILE A 587 -3.90 16.91 17.94
CA ILE A 587 -4.11 15.46 18.04
C ILE A 587 -5.03 14.93 16.94
N VAL A 588 -5.99 15.74 16.47
CA VAL A 588 -6.85 15.40 15.32
C VAL A 588 -6.00 15.36 14.05
N LEU A 589 -5.17 16.38 13.84
CA LEU A 589 -4.27 16.44 12.68
C LEU A 589 -3.27 15.26 12.65
N GLN A 590 -2.91 14.74 13.81
CA GLN A 590 -1.96 13.63 13.96
C GLN A 590 -2.62 12.25 14.13
N GLY A 591 -3.95 12.17 14.20
CA GLY A 591 -4.68 10.92 14.40
C GLY A 591 -4.42 10.22 15.74
N ARG A 592 -4.11 10.96 16.82
CA ARG A 592 -3.86 10.38 18.15
C ARG A 592 -5.17 10.24 18.93
N LYS A 593 -5.54 9.02 19.32
CA LYS A 593 -6.88 8.70 19.84
C LYS A 593 -6.98 8.87 21.36
N GLU A 594 -6.05 8.32 22.14
CA GLU A 594 -6.23 8.12 23.60
C GLU A 594 -6.53 9.42 24.35
N ARG A 595 -5.95 10.55 23.93
CA ARG A 595 -6.12 11.87 24.58
C ARG A 595 -7.27 12.72 24.05
N ALA A 596 -7.97 12.27 23.01
CA ALA A 596 -9.03 13.05 22.36
C ALA A 596 -10.19 13.34 23.29
N ALA A 597 -10.65 12.32 24.01
CA ALA A 597 -11.72 12.46 24.99
C ALA A 597 -11.30 13.39 26.16
N ASP A 598 -10.06 13.25 26.65
CA ASP A 598 -9.55 14.05 27.78
C ASP A 598 -9.44 15.53 27.42
N LEU A 599 -8.82 15.85 26.29
CA LEU A 599 -8.70 17.24 25.80
C LEU A 599 -10.06 17.85 25.48
N ALA A 600 -11.00 17.06 24.96
CA ALA A 600 -12.39 17.52 24.78
C ALA A 600 -13.03 17.87 26.14
N ARG A 601 -12.86 17.05 27.19
CA ARG A 601 -13.36 17.39 28.54
C ARG A 601 -12.72 18.65 29.11
N GLU A 602 -11.42 18.82 28.91
CA GLU A 602 -10.70 20.04 29.33
C GLU A 602 -11.24 21.29 28.63
N LEU A 603 -11.50 21.23 27.32
CA LEU A 603 -12.06 22.33 26.55
C LEU A 603 -13.51 22.63 26.92
N LEU A 604 -14.33 21.60 27.17
CA LEU A 604 -15.73 21.74 27.60
C LEU A 604 -15.88 22.38 29.00
N ALA A 605 -14.81 22.42 29.80
CA ALA A 605 -14.81 23.15 31.06
C ALA A 605 -14.76 24.68 30.86
N VAL A 606 -14.33 25.15 29.69
CA VAL A 606 -14.08 26.57 29.40
C VAL A 606 -14.75 27.11 28.13
N LYS A 607 -15.25 26.24 27.25
CA LYS A 607 -15.96 26.60 25.99
C LYS A 607 -17.32 25.89 25.91
N ALA A 608 -18.27 26.51 25.19
CA ALA A 608 -19.53 25.83 24.87
C ALA A 608 -19.26 24.64 23.91
N PRO A 609 -20.06 23.56 23.98
CA PRO A 609 -19.79 22.37 23.16
C PRO A 609 -19.78 22.66 21.64
N LEU A 610 -20.66 23.54 21.16
CA LEU A 610 -20.67 23.97 19.75
C LEU A 610 -19.43 24.77 19.35
N ASP A 611 -18.86 25.56 20.26
CA ASP A 611 -17.62 26.31 20.00
C ASP A 611 -16.43 25.36 19.87
N VAL A 612 -16.36 24.31 20.69
CA VAL A 612 -15.31 23.27 20.57
C VAL A 612 -15.37 22.61 19.19
N VAL A 613 -16.58 22.30 18.71
CA VAL A 613 -16.77 21.73 17.37
C VAL A 613 -16.35 22.72 16.28
N GLN A 614 -16.82 23.96 16.33
CA GLN A 614 -16.61 24.94 15.26
C GLN A 614 -15.20 25.53 15.22
N GLN A 615 -14.54 25.68 16.38
CA GLN A 615 -13.26 26.38 16.49
C GLN A 615 -12.06 25.44 16.61
N ASP A 616 -12.23 24.23 17.13
CA ASP A 616 -11.12 23.29 17.36
C ASP A 616 -11.18 22.08 16.41
N ILE A 617 -12.36 21.43 16.26
CA ILE A 617 -12.50 20.21 15.45
C ILE A 617 -12.64 20.52 13.95
N MET A 618 -13.58 21.39 13.57
CA MET A 618 -13.87 21.70 12.17
C MET A 618 -12.63 22.25 11.41
N PRO A 619 -11.84 23.19 11.96
CA PRO A 619 -10.63 23.65 11.29
C PRO A 619 -9.56 22.56 11.14
N ALA A 620 -9.48 21.61 12.08
CA ALA A 620 -8.57 20.47 11.99
C ALA A 620 -8.99 19.52 10.86
N LEU A 621 -10.29 19.18 10.79
CA LEU A 621 -10.84 18.38 9.69
C LEU A 621 -10.66 19.05 8.33
N ASP A 622 -10.87 20.36 8.23
CA ASP A 622 -10.66 21.11 6.99
C ASP A 622 -9.18 21.09 6.56
N GLU A 623 -8.23 21.18 7.50
CA GLU A 623 -6.81 21.04 7.18
C GLU A 623 -6.45 19.60 6.77
N VAL A 624 -6.96 18.59 7.48
CA VAL A 624 -6.80 17.17 7.09
C VAL A 624 -7.34 16.94 5.67
N GLY A 625 -8.52 17.49 5.36
CA GLY A 625 -9.11 17.45 4.03
C GLY A 625 -8.24 18.13 2.97
N ARG A 626 -7.72 19.34 3.25
CA ARG A 626 -6.78 20.04 2.34
C ARG A 626 -5.51 19.23 2.09
N GLN A 627 -4.94 18.62 3.13
CA GLN A 627 -3.74 17.81 2.99
C GLN A 627 -4.02 16.52 2.21
N TYR A 628 -5.18 15.89 2.38
CA TYR A 628 -5.61 14.74 1.58
C TYR A 628 -5.70 15.10 0.09
N GLU A 629 -6.35 16.22 -0.25
CA GLU A 629 -6.45 16.69 -1.64
C GLU A 629 -5.11 17.08 -2.27
N ALA A 630 -4.16 17.54 -1.45
CA ALA A 630 -2.81 17.85 -1.87
C ALA A 630 -1.91 16.60 -2.01
N GLY A 631 -2.44 15.40 -1.76
CA GLY A 631 -1.65 14.15 -1.71
C GLY A 631 -0.65 14.11 -0.55
N LYS A 632 -0.82 14.99 0.44
CA LYS A 632 0.02 15.08 1.65
C LYS A 632 -0.49 14.21 2.78
N LEU A 633 -1.78 13.87 2.84
CA LEU A 633 -2.38 12.83 3.69
C LEU A 633 -3.00 11.76 2.79
N PHE A 634 -3.05 10.52 3.26
CA PHE A 634 -3.70 9.40 2.56
C PHE A 634 -4.88 8.86 3.36
N LEU A 635 -5.63 7.95 2.75
CA LEU A 635 -6.87 7.41 3.31
C LEU A 635 -6.73 6.89 4.76
N PRO A 636 -5.67 6.14 5.14
CA PRO A 636 -5.52 5.67 6.52
C PRO A 636 -5.43 6.82 7.53
N GLU A 637 -4.70 7.89 7.19
CA GLU A 637 -4.52 9.06 8.08
C GLU A 637 -5.83 9.86 8.19
N LEU A 638 -6.55 10.05 7.08
CA LEU A 638 -7.86 10.69 7.07
C LEU A 638 -8.86 9.96 7.98
N LEU A 639 -8.89 8.63 7.91
CA LEU A 639 -9.76 7.79 8.74
C LEU A 639 -9.29 7.72 10.20
N THR A 640 -7.99 7.79 10.47
CA THR A 640 -7.49 7.85 11.85
C THR A 640 -7.86 9.19 12.50
N SER A 641 -7.70 10.31 11.78
CA SER A 641 -8.16 11.64 12.24
C SER A 641 -9.67 11.66 12.51
N ALA A 642 -10.45 10.98 11.66
CA ALA A 642 -11.88 10.81 11.84
C ALA A 642 -12.24 10.09 13.16
N GLU A 643 -11.61 8.96 13.44
CA GLU A 643 -11.83 8.20 14.67
C GLU A 643 -11.41 9.00 15.91
N THR A 644 -10.28 9.72 15.84
CA THR A 644 -9.87 10.67 16.89
C THR A 644 -10.97 11.71 17.16
N VAL A 645 -11.56 12.26 16.09
CA VAL A 645 -12.68 13.20 16.18
C VAL A 645 -13.92 12.55 16.79
N GLN A 646 -14.26 11.30 16.43
CA GLN A 646 -15.40 10.58 17.03
C GLN A 646 -15.25 10.36 18.54
N GLN A 647 -14.04 10.07 19.02
CA GLN A 647 -13.78 9.95 20.47
C GLN A 647 -13.99 11.29 21.20
N ALA A 648 -13.53 12.40 20.62
CA ALA A 648 -13.80 13.73 21.15
C ALA A 648 -15.31 14.07 21.09
N PHE A 649 -15.98 13.78 19.97
CA PHE A 649 -17.41 14.04 19.79
C PHE A 649 -18.28 13.26 20.74
N THR A 650 -17.92 12.04 21.13
CA THR A 650 -18.68 11.23 22.09
C THR A 650 -18.83 11.98 23.42
N VAL A 651 -17.75 12.62 23.88
CA VAL A 651 -17.76 13.46 25.09
C VAL A 651 -18.57 14.74 24.87
N ILE A 652 -18.39 15.40 23.74
CA ILE A 652 -19.10 16.65 23.40
C ILE A 652 -20.61 16.40 23.30
N LYS A 653 -21.04 15.31 22.68
CA LYS A 653 -22.43 14.91 22.51
C LYS A 653 -23.10 14.64 23.86
N ALA A 654 -22.45 13.88 24.74
CA ALA A 654 -22.93 13.67 26.10
C ALA A 654 -23.17 15.02 26.82
N LYS A 655 -22.30 16.01 26.62
CA LYS A 655 -22.46 17.35 27.19
C LYS A 655 -23.56 18.20 26.55
N LEU A 656 -23.80 18.03 25.26
CA LEU A 656 -24.91 18.66 24.53
C LEU A 656 -26.27 18.10 24.99
N GLU A 657 -26.35 16.80 25.21
CA GLU A 657 -27.53 16.11 25.73
C GLU A 657 -27.83 16.54 27.18
N GLU A 658 -26.80 16.63 28.04
CA GLU A 658 -26.93 17.14 29.41
C GLU A 658 -27.39 18.61 29.47
N SER A 659 -26.99 19.44 28.51
CA SER A 659 -27.29 20.88 28.50
C SER A 659 -28.63 21.22 27.83
N GLY A 660 -29.39 20.23 27.35
CA GLY A 660 -30.62 20.44 26.60
C GLY A 660 -30.41 21.11 25.23
N GLN A 661 -29.15 21.22 24.78
CA GLN A 661 -28.75 21.72 23.47
C GLN A 661 -28.44 20.55 22.53
N GLY A 662 -29.23 19.48 22.57
CA GLY A 662 -29.14 18.41 21.58
C GLY A 662 -29.50 18.98 20.20
N GLY A 663 -28.50 19.47 19.46
CA GLY A 663 -28.69 19.96 18.11
C GLY A 663 -29.08 18.81 17.18
N GLU A 664 -30.07 19.04 16.33
CA GLU A 664 -30.32 18.19 15.15
C GLU A 664 -29.01 18.10 14.36
N GLY A 665 -28.57 16.89 14.01
CA GLY A 665 -27.41 16.70 13.13
C GLY A 665 -27.61 17.44 11.80
N LYS A 666 -26.55 17.67 11.05
CA LYS A 666 -26.72 18.21 9.68
C LYS A 666 -27.58 17.20 8.91
N GLY A 667 -28.61 17.68 8.20
CA GLY A 667 -29.72 16.88 7.68
C GLY A 667 -29.34 15.58 6.94
N PRO A 668 -30.29 14.64 6.80
CA PRO A 668 -29.98 13.25 6.43
C PRO A 668 -29.46 13.10 4.99
N ILE A 669 -28.47 12.23 4.81
CA ILE A 669 -27.91 11.85 3.52
C ILE A 669 -28.12 10.34 3.33
N VAL A 670 -28.76 9.94 2.23
CA VAL A 670 -28.88 8.52 1.86
C VAL A 670 -27.67 8.11 1.03
N LEU A 671 -27.00 7.01 1.38
CA LEU A 671 -25.89 6.45 0.59
C LEU A 671 -26.20 5.01 0.15
N ALA A 672 -25.88 4.67 -1.10
CA ALA A 672 -26.07 3.32 -1.63
C ALA A 672 -25.01 2.94 -2.68
N THR A 673 -24.55 1.69 -2.64
CA THR A 673 -23.88 1.07 -3.80
C THR A 673 -24.96 0.43 -4.67
N VAL A 674 -24.96 0.77 -5.96
CA VAL A 674 -26.08 0.50 -6.86
C VAL A 674 -26.27 -1.00 -7.14
N GLU A 675 -27.49 -1.36 -7.56
CA GLU A 675 -27.88 -2.72 -7.95
C GLU A 675 -26.86 -3.40 -8.88
N GLY A 676 -26.44 -4.61 -8.52
CA GLY A 676 -25.43 -5.43 -9.18
C GLY A 676 -23.99 -5.13 -8.75
N ASP A 677 -23.75 -4.07 -7.96
CA ASP A 677 -22.41 -3.72 -7.48
C ASP A 677 -22.27 -3.98 -5.98
N ILE A 678 -21.33 -4.88 -5.67
CA ILE A 678 -21.04 -5.30 -4.31
C ILE A 678 -19.81 -4.61 -3.71
N HIS A 679 -19.17 -3.70 -4.45
CA HIS A 679 -17.97 -3.00 -4.00
C HIS A 679 -18.39 -1.71 -3.30
N ASP A 680 -18.35 -1.72 -1.97
CA ASP A 680 -18.83 -0.63 -1.14
C ASP A 680 -17.73 0.15 -0.44
N ILE A 681 -16.46 -0.13 -0.75
CA ILE A 681 -15.29 0.57 -0.20
C ILE A 681 -15.44 2.09 -0.35
N GLY A 682 -15.67 2.58 -1.58
CA GLY A 682 -15.82 4.01 -1.85
C GLY A 682 -16.97 4.65 -1.07
N LYS A 683 -18.15 4.00 -1.04
CA LYS A 683 -19.30 4.43 -0.26
C LYS A 683 -19.00 4.48 1.24
N ASN A 684 -18.33 3.46 1.77
CA ASN A 684 -18.00 3.38 3.20
C ASN A 684 -17.02 4.47 3.61
N ILE A 685 -16.05 4.80 2.75
CA ILE A 685 -15.17 5.95 2.97
C ILE A 685 -16.00 7.26 3.02
N VAL A 686 -16.88 7.48 2.03
CA VAL A 686 -17.75 8.67 1.99
C VAL A 686 -18.65 8.74 3.23
N LYS A 687 -19.23 7.62 3.66
CA LYS A 687 -20.04 7.51 4.89
C LYS A 687 -19.25 7.98 6.10
N VAL A 688 -18.07 7.40 6.33
CA VAL A 688 -17.24 7.74 7.49
C VAL A 688 -16.90 9.22 7.45
N VAL A 689 -16.43 9.73 6.30
CA VAL A 689 -16.06 11.14 6.14
C VAL A 689 -17.26 12.07 6.39
N LEU A 690 -18.42 11.82 5.80
CA LEU A 690 -19.63 12.63 6.03
C LEU A 690 -20.08 12.63 7.50
N GLN A 691 -20.04 11.47 8.16
CA GLN A 691 -20.36 11.37 9.59
C GLN A 691 -19.42 12.23 10.44
N ASN A 692 -18.13 12.32 10.09
CA ASN A 692 -17.17 13.17 10.82
C ASN A 692 -17.46 14.67 10.67
N TYR A 693 -18.04 15.06 9.54
CA TYR A 693 -18.49 16.43 9.31
C TYR A 693 -19.85 16.75 9.96
N GLY A 694 -20.42 15.79 10.70
CA GLY A 694 -21.65 15.95 11.49
C GLY A 694 -22.94 15.71 10.72
N TYR A 695 -22.88 15.06 9.55
CA TYR A 695 -24.06 14.67 8.76
C TYR A 695 -24.65 13.35 9.26
N GLU A 696 -25.98 13.26 9.30
CA GLU A 696 -26.66 11.98 9.49
C GLU A 696 -26.61 11.17 8.19
N VAL A 697 -26.03 9.96 8.23
CA VAL A 697 -25.86 9.12 7.05
C VAL A 697 -26.70 7.85 7.16
N ILE A 698 -27.67 7.71 6.25
CA ILE A 698 -28.51 6.53 6.07
C ILE A 698 -27.87 5.65 5.02
N ASP A 699 -27.10 4.68 5.48
CA ASP A 699 -26.39 3.74 4.62
C ASP A 699 -27.28 2.55 4.26
N LEU A 700 -27.67 2.44 2.99
CA LEU A 700 -28.47 1.33 2.47
C LEU A 700 -27.63 0.09 2.14
N GLY A 701 -26.30 0.19 2.27
CA GLY A 701 -25.38 -0.88 1.93
C GLY A 701 -25.16 -0.99 0.43
N LYS A 702 -25.04 -2.23 -0.04
CA LYS A 702 -24.62 -2.58 -1.40
C LYS A 702 -25.62 -3.45 -2.11
N ASP A 703 -25.48 -3.53 -3.43
CA ASP A 703 -26.45 -4.19 -4.30
C ASP A 703 -27.88 -3.66 -4.07
N VAL A 704 -28.02 -2.34 -3.99
CA VAL A 704 -29.28 -1.69 -3.59
C VAL A 704 -30.12 -1.38 -4.82
N SER A 705 -31.34 -1.93 -4.86
CA SER A 705 -32.31 -1.64 -5.93
C SER A 705 -32.72 -0.16 -5.96
N ALA A 706 -32.98 0.37 -7.16
CA ALA A 706 -33.46 1.74 -7.35
C ALA A 706 -34.72 2.05 -6.52
N ALA A 707 -35.63 1.08 -6.38
CA ALA A 707 -36.85 1.24 -5.59
C ALA A 707 -36.55 1.48 -4.10
N ARG A 708 -35.58 0.74 -3.54
CA ARG A 708 -35.18 0.90 -2.13
C ARG A 708 -34.52 2.25 -1.87
N VAL A 709 -33.73 2.76 -2.82
CA VAL A 709 -33.13 4.10 -2.73
C VAL A 709 -34.22 5.18 -2.72
N VAL A 710 -35.20 5.09 -3.62
CA VAL A 710 -36.34 6.02 -3.69
C VAL A 710 -37.17 5.99 -2.41
N GLU A 711 -37.46 4.81 -1.87
CA GLU A 711 -38.17 4.63 -0.60
C GLU A 711 -37.41 5.31 0.55
N ALA A 712 -36.12 4.99 0.71
CA ALA A 712 -35.30 5.58 1.78
C ALA A 712 -35.19 7.10 1.68
N ALA A 713 -35.01 7.65 0.47
CA ALA A 713 -34.94 9.10 0.26
C ALA A 713 -36.28 9.79 0.58
N ARG A 714 -37.41 9.12 0.31
CA ARG A 714 -38.75 9.62 0.67
C ARG A 714 -38.98 9.59 2.18
N ASP A 715 -38.70 8.45 2.81
CA ASP A 715 -38.97 8.22 4.23
C ASP A 715 -38.15 9.13 5.14
N SER A 716 -36.90 9.38 4.76
CA SER A 716 -35.97 10.25 5.50
C SER A 716 -36.05 11.72 5.10
N GLN A 717 -36.78 12.04 4.03
CA GLN A 717 -36.77 13.36 3.39
C GLN A 717 -35.34 13.89 3.12
N ALA A 718 -34.41 12.99 2.80
CA ALA A 718 -33.00 13.32 2.61
C ALA A 718 -32.79 14.34 1.47
N PRO A 719 -32.24 15.54 1.72
CA PRO A 719 -31.94 16.51 0.68
C PRO A 719 -30.82 16.07 -0.27
N LEU A 720 -30.01 15.08 0.11
CA LEU A 720 -28.93 14.55 -0.72
C LEU A 720 -28.94 13.02 -0.74
N VAL A 721 -28.81 12.45 -1.95
CA VAL A 721 -28.61 11.01 -2.19
C VAL A 721 -27.25 10.80 -2.86
N GLY A 722 -26.42 9.95 -2.26
CA GLY A 722 -25.12 9.53 -2.82
C GLY A 722 -25.16 8.12 -3.40
N LEU A 723 -24.74 7.97 -4.66
CA LEU A 723 -24.66 6.68 -5.33
C LEU A 723 -23.21 6.31 -5.66
N SER A 724 -22.84 5.05 -5.42
CA SER A 724 -21.51 4.51 -5.70
C SER A 724 -21.55 3.31 -6.65
N ALA A 725 -20.57 3.23 -7.55
CA ALA A 725 -20.30 2.07 -8.39
C ALA A 725 -18.78 1.92 -8.63
N LEU A 726 -18.26 0.70 -8.61
CA LEU A 726 -16.88 0.38 -8.93
C LEU A 726 -16.73 -0.33 -10.28
N MET A 727 -17.75 -1.05 -10.74
CA MET A 727 -17.69 -1.78 -12.01
C MET A 727 -18.32 -0.99 -13.15
N THR A 728 -17.71 -1.00 -14.34
CA THR A 728 -18.35 -0.42 -15.53
C THR A 728 -19.62 -1.16 -15.95
N THR A 729 -19.77 -2.43 -15.55
CA THR A 729 -21.00 -3.22 -15.78
C THR A 729 -22.20 -2.71 -14.99
N THR A 730 -21.98 -2.03 -13.86
CA THR A 730 -23.03 -1.64 -12.91
C THR A 730 -23.43 -0.17 -13.06
N THR A 731 -22.71 0.60 -13.87
CA THR A 731 -23.03 2.01 -14.11
C THR A 731 -24.44 2.25 -14.66
N PRO A 732 -25.01 1.41 -15.56
CA PRO A 732 -26.40 1.57 -15.99
C PRO A 732 -27.43 1.48 -14.84
N SER A 733 -27.13 0.74 -13.75
CA SER A 733 -27.99 0.68 -12.57
C SER A 733 -28.03 2.02 -11.82
N MET A 734 -26.94 2.80 -11.88
CA MET A 734 -26.87 4.13 -11.30
C MET A 734 -27.76 5.13 -12.04
N GLU A 735 -27.75 5.12 -13.37
CA GLU A 735 -28.64 5.96 -14.20
C GLU A 735 -30.11 5.64 -13.96
N LYS A 736 -30.44 4.34 -13.88
CA LYS A 736 -31.78 3.85 -13.53
C LYS A 736 -32.23 4.41 -12.18
N THR A 737 -31.33 4.47 -11.20
CA THR A 737 -31.63 4.98 -9.86
C THR A 737 -31.87 6.49 -9.86
N ILE A 738 -31.04 7.26 -10.57
CA ILE A 738 -31.22 8.72 -10.76
C ILE A 738 -32.57 8.99 -11.42
N THR A 739 -32.87 8.27 -12.51
CA THR A 739 -34.14 8.40 -13.25
C THR A 739 -35.34 8.07 -12.36
N ALA A 740 -35.23 7.06 -11.50
CA ALA A 740 -36.28 6.68 -10.57
C ALA A 740 -36.52 7.75 -9.47
N LEU A 741 -35.46 8.37 -8.96
CA LEU A 741 -35.54 9.48 -8.00
C LEU A 741 -36.23 10.71 -8.63
N GLN A 742 -35.85 11.05 -9.87
CA GLN A 742 -36.46 12.14 -10.63
C GLN A 742 -37.94 11.87 -10.94
N ALA A 743 -38.27 10.65 -11.39
CA ALA A 743 -39.66 10.24 -11.66
C ALA A 743 -40.54 10.23 -10.41
N ALA A 744 -39.94 10.01 -9.22
CA ALA A 744 -40.62 10.09 -7.94
C ALA A 744 -40.86 11.53 -7.43
N HIS A 745 -40.37 12.55 -8.15
CA HIS A 745 -40.50 13.97 -7.82
C HIS A 745 -40.01 14.32 -6.40
N LEU A 746 -38.96 13.64 -5.93
CA LEU A 746 -38.35 13.93 -4.65
C LEU A 746 -37.47 15.19 -4.76
N PRO A 747 -37.47 16.10 -3.77
CA PRO A 747 -36.69 17.35 -3.81
C PRO A 747 -35.19 17.14 -3.55
N CYS A 748 -34.71 15.89 -3.54
CA CYS A 748 -33.33 15.56 -3.25
C CYS A 748 -32.39 15.81 -4.43
N LYS A 749 -31.17 16.23 -4.14
CA LYS A 749 -30.05 16.29 -5.07
C LYS A 749 -29.31 14.96 -5.11
N VAL A 750 -28.69 14.63 -6.24
CA VAL A 750 -27.92 13.39 -6.39
C VAL A 750 -26.44 13.67 -6.62
N VAL A 751 -25.59 13.09 -5.77
CA VAL A 751 -24.14 13.03 -5.96
C VAL A 751 -23.73 11.61 -6.35
N VAL A 752 -22.88 11.47 -7.36
CA VAL A 752 -22.36 10.17 -7.79
C VAL A 752 -20.84 10.10 -7.69
N GLY A 753 -20.32 8.92 -7.37
CA GLY A 753 -18.88 8.65 -7.27
C GLY A 753 -18.54 7.20 -7.58
N GLY A 754 -17.26 6.91 -7.82
CA GLY A 754 -16.83 5.57 -8.22
C GLY A 754 -15.58 5.58 -9.09
N ALA A 755 -14.74 4.54 -8.99
CA ALA A 755 -13.48 4.44 -9.72
C ALA A 755 -13.64 4.45 -11.25
N VAL A 756 -14.84 4.12 -11.73
CA VAL A 756 -15.20 4.07 -13.15
C VAL A 756 -15.94 5.32 -13.64
N LEU A 757 -16.12 6.34 -12.79
CA LEU A 757 -16.84 7.55 -13.16
C LEU A 757 -15.92 8.70 -13.53
N THR A 758 -16.42 9.59 -14.38
CA THR A 758 -15.83 10.91 -14.68
C THR A 758 -16.89 11.98 -14.49
N GLU A 759 -16.48 13.26 -14.38
CA GLU A 759 -17.43 14.36 -14.23
C GLU A 759 -18.39 14.45 -15.42
N THR A 760 -17.87 14.28 -16.63
CA THR A 760 -18.67 14.26 -17.85
C THR A 760 -19.71 13.14 -17.82
N PHE A 761 -19.30 11.95 -17.38
CA PHE A 761 -20.17 10.78 -17.28
C PHE A 761 -21.28 10.98 -16.24
N ALA A 762 -20.94 11.50 -15.06
CA ALA A 762 -21.91 11.83 -14.02
C ALA A 762 -23.00 12.82 -14.50
N ARG A 763 -22.60 13.88 -15.21
CA ARG A 763 -23.54 14.87 -15.77
C ARG A 763 -24.45 14.27 -16.84
N GLN A 764 -23.92 13.39 -17.71
CA GLN A 764 -24.71 12.73 -18.75
C GLN A 764 -25.81 11.83 -18.18
N MET A 765 -25.56 11.21 -17.02
CA MET A 765 -26.53 10.36 -16.32
C MET A 765 -27.59 11.14 -15.53
N GLY A 766 -27.49 12.49 -15.52
CA GLY A 766 -28.43 13.36 -14.82
C GLY A 766 -28.16 13.55 -13.33
N ALA A 767 -26.93 13.27 -12.85
CA ALA A 767 -26.54 13.60 -11.48
C ALA A 767 -26.31 15.11 -11.31
N ASP A 768 -26.62 15.66 -10.13
CA ASP A 768 -26.38 17.06 -9.81
C ASP A 768 -24.90 17.32 -9.50
N PHE A 769 -24.21 16.35 -8.87
CA PHE A 769 -22.81 16.47 -8.46
C PHE A 769 -21.99 15.23 -8.81
N TYR A 770 -20.71 15.45 -9.12
CA TYR A 770 -19.71 14.38 -9.21
C TYR A 770 -18.72 14.49 -8.05
N ALA A 771 -18.59 13.40 -7.28
CA ALA A 771 -17.60 13.27 -6.23
C ALA A 771 -16.47 12.34 -6.69
N ARG A 772 -15.36 12.95 -7.12
CA ARG A 772 -14.13 12.20 -7.46
C ARG A 772 -13.47 11.54 -6.25
N ASP A 773 -13.73 12.08 -5.05
CA ASP A 773 -13.17 11.67 -3.78
C ASP A 773 -14.17 11.98 -2.64
N ALA A 774 -13.88 11.52 -1.42
CA ALA A 774 -14.77 11.72 -0.29
C ALA A 774 -14.93 13.20 0.12
N MET A 775 -13.91 14.03 -0.10
CA MET A 775 -13.97 15.47 0.20
C MET A 775 -14.87 16.22 -0.78
N ALA A 776 -14.91 15.80 -2.04
CA ALA A 776 -15.86 16.30 -3.02
C ALA A 776 -17.31 15.97 -2.62
N ALA A 777 -17.56 14.80 -2.03
CA ALA A 777 -18.88 14.48 -1.47
C ALA A 777 -19.26 15.40 -0.29
N VAL A 778 -18.30 15.72 0.60
CA VAL A 778 -18.51 16.69 1.69
C VAL A 778 -18.85 18.08 1.15
N ARG A 779 -18.18 18.53 0.08
CA ARG A 779 -18.51 19.81 -0.56
C ARG A 779 -19.92 19.84 -1.13
N ALA A 780 -20.33 18.77 -1.81
CA ALA A 780 -21.70 18.64 -2.31
C ALA A 780 -22.72 18.68 -1.15
N ALA A 781 -22.44 17.97 -0.05
CA ALA A 781 -23.28 18.02 1.15
C ALA A 781 -23.34 19.42 1.78
N LYS A 782 -22.23 20.17 1.80
CA LYS A 782 -22.18 21.54 2.30
C LYS A 782 -22.97 22.51 1.41
N GLU A 783 -22.95 22.33 0.10
CA GLU A 783 -23.72 23.17 -0.84
C GLU A 783 -25.23 22.93 -0.76
N VAL A 784 -25.63 21.67 -0.50
CA VAL A 784 -27.05 21.27 -0.49
C VAL A 784 -27.72 21.47 0.88
N ILE A 785 -26.99 21.20 1.97
CA ILE A 785 -27.55 21.12 3.33
C ILE A 785 -27.03 22.26 4.23
N GLY A 786 -25.86 22.81 3.91
CA GLY A 786 -25.05 23.65 4.81
C GLY A 786 -25.27 25.15 4.72
#